data_AF-A0AAD4PSG9-F1
#
_entry.id   AF-A0AAD4PSG9-F1
#
_cell.length_a   1.000
_cell.length_b   1.000
_cell.length_c   1.000
_cell.angle_alpha   90.00
_cell.angle_beta   90.00
_cell.angle_gamma   90.00
#
_symmetry.space_group_name_H-M   'P 1'
#
loop_
_entity.id
_entity.type
_entity.pdbx_description
1 polymer ?
#
loop_
_entity_poly.entity_id
_entity_poly.type
_entity_poly.pdbx_seq_one_letter_code
_entity_poly.pdbx_strand_id
1 'polypeptide(L)'
;MSQIFPSSPSSSTDEHDDDILHLTPNITSILGRVGLSAEDIGGRQIHKFREYEDGMEKCNFIYAQEIGKTWQYPWWIVSRRNLLDGLRSQLVTKNRHGVHQYIISDYCEIVGLETETGTLTTENGDMYSADLIIGADGQQSITRRLAIIGEDPVPSGFTTIAMSIQHKLCTSSAADEGVLVRQIDGDRIIHSCVGSKDSVTHIMSLCRDSFDEDKEHSLFGSSQGIQPLMRQGIETCKLSKTKHYIAKDDQTSSGRFILLGDAARGKIEGPFQELSASMSIEDAVSLSAMLPKNTPHQEIPARLKLLQECRKARVESVKKQLHIADNSNKKDHHDQGTVYPEGMPQWMSTIFGYDAWHHSTQQLRNWIWNQEDCPVYWRAPVSFGPLPGPRQDWLGNPHVGEHSTFNTASIRFQTSRAILDNLLPNSSFRFSSLGTIAEATISCNTIDQMDWLGGGGYDMLGLTLHGIQYTNKEGNVLQGSFLVVLFENLADPILTGREELGFPKLFASIDVSRTNDSVQVRAGWRGHAFAHLQWEDLQEMHTVPQSSYMFSEEVPKPKDGGLLIYRYIPAVGCPGKADADYTVVVPPPESPPRIRRVRKARTAQVAFDPLSWQELPTLHSVVSRLAEIPVLGVLEAKAVEGTGVQDLSDAYKLL
;
A
#
# COMPACT_ATOMS: atom_id res chain seq x y z
N MET A 1 -18.24 -27.98 22.40
CA MET A 1 -19.57 -28.05 23.03
C MET A 1 -20.60 -27.76 21.95
N SER A 2 -21.60 -28.65 21.86
CA SER A 2 -22.87 -28.60 21.11
C SER A 2 -23.01 -27.67 19.90
N GLN A 3 -23.04 -28.30 18.71
CA GLN A 3 -23.78 -27.82 17.54
C GLN A 3 -25.26 -27.63 17.89
N ILE A 4 -25.80 -26.43 17.76
CA ILE A 4 -27.24 -26.18 17.64
C ILE A 4 -27.42 -25.02 16.65
N PHE A 5 -27.69 -25.35 15.39
CA PHE A 5 -28.37 -24.43 14.48
C PHE A 5 -29.87 -24.75 14.59
N PRO A 6 -30.72 -23.88 15.12
CA PRO A 6 -32.14 -23.97 14.83
C PRO A 6 -32.30 -23.73 13.33
N SER A 7 -33.06 -24.60 12.67
CA SER A 7 -33.65 -24.29 11.38
C SER A 7 -34.31 -22.92 11.45
N SER A 8 -34.03 -22.07 10.47
CA SER A 8 -34.68 -20.79 10.22
C SER A 8 -36.13 -20.81 10.71
N PRO A 9 -36.57 -19.87 11.57
CA PRO A 9 -38.00 -19.61 11.65
C PRO A 9 -38.43 -19.33 10.22
N SER A 10 -39.43 -20.06 9.73
CA SER A 10 -40.17 -19.66 8.55
C SER A 10 -40.65 -18.24 8.81
N SER A 11 -39.88 -17.24 8.36
CA SER A 11 -40.27 -15.86 8.46
C SER A 11 -41.58 -15.76 7.70
N SER A 12 -42.59 -15.29 8.41
CA SER A 12 -43.85 -14.84 7.84
C SER A 12 -43.61 -14.16 6.49
N THR A 13 -44.46 -14.51 5.54
CA THR A 13 -44.61 -13.93 4.22
C THR A 13 -44.97 -12.43 4.31
N ASP A 14 -44.07 -11.59 4.82
CA ASP A 14 -44.09 -10.16 4.57
C ASP A 14 -43.30 -9.92 3.28
N GLU A 15 -43.99 -10.12 2.15
CA GLU A 15 -43.54 -9.84 0.78
C GLU A 15 -43.28 -8.33 0.52
N HIS A 16 -43.15 -7.48 1.55
CA HIS A 16 -43.46 -6.05 1.42
C HIS A 16 -42.30 -5.04 1.61
N ASP A 17 -41.09 -5.45 1.94
CA ASP A 17 -39.93 -4.53 2.03
C ASP A 17 -38.74 -5.09 1.24
N ASP A 18 -38.72 -4.87 -0.07
CA ASP A 18 -37.53 -5.13 -0.89
C ASP A 18 -37.11 -3.86 -1.63
N ASP A 19 -36.28 -3.06 -0.95
CA ASP A 19 -35.65 -1.86 -1.52
C ASP A 19 -34.74 -2.25 -2.68
N ILE A 20 -34.73 -1.46 -3.75
CA ILE A 20 -33.74 -1.59 -4.82
C ILE A 20 -32.51 -0.73 -4.52
N LEU A 21 -31.33 -1.32 -4.70
CA LEU A 21 -30.03 -0.68 -4.53
C LEU A 21 -29.34 -0.52 -5.89
N HIS A 22 -28.69 0.63 -6.06
CA HIS A 22 -27.85 0.90 -7.21
C HIS A 22 -26.41 0.46 -6.91
N LEU A 23 -25.91 -0.46 -7.72
CA LEU A 23 -24.52 -0.87 -7.76
C LEU A 23 -23.86 -0.16 -8.94
N THR A 24 -23.40 1.06 -8.70
CA THR A 24 -22.68 1.87 -9.69
C THR A 24 -21.32 1.22 -10.03
N PRO A 25 -20.66 1.61 -11.13
CA PRO A 25 -19.42 0.97 -11.58
C PRO A 25 -18.32 0.83 -10.51
N ASN A 26 -18.13 1.86 -9.68
CA ASN A 26 -17.19 1.85 -8.53
C ASN A 26 -17.54 0.81 -7.46
N ILE A 27 -18.80 0.39 -7.35
CA ILE A 27 -19.26 -0.61 -6.38
C ILE A 27 -19.22 -2.00 -6.97
N THR A 28 -19.57 -2.13 -8.25
CA THR A 28 -19.45 -3.39 -8.98
C THR A 28 -18.00 -3.90 -8.96
N SER A 29 -17.01 -3.00 -9.04
CA SER A 29 -15.59 -3.37 -8.88
C SER A 29 -15.27 -3.97 -7.51
N ILE A 30 -15.90 -3.45 -6.45
CA ILE A 30 -15.71 -3.91 -5.06
C ILE A 30 -16.38 -5.27 -4.84
N LEU A 31 -17.56 -5.52 -5.44
CA LEU A 31 -18.26 -6.79 -5.31
C LEU A 31 -17.41 -7.98 -5.78
N GLY A 32 -16.69 -7.81 -6.88
CA GLY A 32 -15.75 -8.84 -7.37
C GLY A 32 -14.70 -9.22 -6.33
N ARG A 33 -14.21 -8.27 -5.50
CA ARG A 33 -13.22 -8.52 -4.44
C ARG A 33 -13.76 -9.38 -3.30
N VAL A 34 -15.06 -9.32 -3.03
CA VAL A 34 -15.71 -10.16 -2.01
C VAL A 34 -16.20 -11.50 -2.56
N GLY A 35 -15.97 -11.77 -3.85
CA GLY A 35 -16.37 -13.02 -4.51
C GLY A 35 -17.84 -13.04 -4.92
N LEU A 36 -18.44 -11.88 -5.16
CA LEU A 36 -19.83 -11.76 -5.63
C LEU A 36 -19.88 -11.09 -7.01
N SER A 37 -20.76 -11.60 -7.86
CA SER A 37 -21.20 -10.91 -9.07
C SER A 37 -22.59 -10.34 -8.85
N ALA A 38 -22.84 -9.15 -9.39
CA ALA A 38 -24.18 -8.56 -9.41
C ALA A 38 -25.18 -9.47 -10.16
N GLU A 39 -24.72 -10.18 -11.20
CA GLU A 39 -25.55 -11.12 -11.97
C GLU A 39 -25.99 -12.33 -11.12
N ASP A 40 -25.07 -12.91 -10.33
CA ASP A 40 -25.33 -14.11 -9.52
C ASP A 40 -26.37 -13.86 -8.41
N ILE A 41 -26.45 -12.62 -7.93
CA ILE A 41 -27.44 -12.18 -6.93
C ILE A 41 -28.72 -11.63 -7.59
N GLY A 42 -28.95 -11.94 -8.86
CA GLY A 42 -30.16 -11.58 -9.59
C GLY A 42 -30.23 -10.10 -9.97
N GLY A 43 -29.10 -9.40 -10.02
CA GLY A 43 -29.03 -8.01 -10.44
C GLY A 43 -29.41 -7.82 -11.92
N ARG A 44 -29.89 -6.63 -12.24
CA ARG A 44 -30.21 -6.20 -13.60
C ARG A 44 -29.27 -5.10 -14.05
N GLN A 45 -28.65 -5.27 -15.20
CA GLN A 45 -27.78 -4.24 -15.77
C GLN A 45 -28.61 -3.08 -16.33
N ILE A 46 -28.20 -1.85 -16.04
CA ILE A 46 -28.74 -0.64 -16.65
C ILE A 46 -28.08 -0.45 -18.03
N HIS A 47 -28.88 -0.40 -19.09
CA HIS A 47 -28.40 -0.15 -20.45
C HIS A 47 -28.91 1.17 -21.04
N LYS A 48 -29.90 1.81 -20.42
CA LYS A 48 -30.47 3.08 -20.87
C LYS A 48 -30.85 3.96 -19.69
N PHE A 49 -30.61 5.26 -19.81
CA PHE A 49 -31.03 6.26 -18.84
C PHE A 49 -31.93 7.28 -19.54
N ARG A 50 -33.07 7.60 -18.93
CA ARG A 50 -33.99 8.65 -19.39
C ARG A 50 -34.25 9.62 -18.25
N GLU A 51 -34.23 10.91 -18.54
CA GLU A 51 -34.59 11.96 -17.59
C GLU A 51 -35.68 12.85 -18.18
N TYR A 52 -36.70 13.11 -17.37
CA TYR A 52 -37.80 14.02 -17.67
C TYR A 52 -37.83 15.13 -16.61
N GLU A 53 -38.12 16.36 -17.01
CA GLU A 53 -38.31 17.50 -16.10
C GLU A 53 -39.57 18.24 -16.52
N ASP A 54 -40.51 18.41 -15.57
CA ASP A 54 -41.83 19.03 -15.79
C ASP A 54 -42.58 18.45 -17.01
N GLY A 55 -42.41 17.14 -17.22
CA GLY A 55 -43.02 16.39 -18.32
C GLY A 55 -42.30 16.47 -19.68
N MET A 56 -41.20 17.23 -19.79
CA MET A 56 -40.37 17.29 -21.00
C MET A 56 -39.17 16.35 -20.90
N GLU A 57 -38.85 15.62 -21.98
CA GLU A 57 -37.65 14.78 -22.04
C GLU A 57 -36.39 15.65 -22.07
N LYS A 58 -35.56 15.54 -21.03
CA LYS A 58 -34.30 16.27 -20.91
C LYS A 58 -33.11 15.44 -21.35
N CYS A 59 -33.16 14.15 -21.08
CA CYS A 59 -32.05 13.26 -21.38
C CYS A 59 -32.53 11.88 -21.80
N ASN A 60 -31.85 11.27 -22.78
CA ASN A 60 -32.12 9.93 -23.24
C ASN A 60 -30.88 9.37 -23.92
N PHE A 61 -30.11 8.55 -23.20
CA PHE A 61 -28.90 7.93 -23.73
C PHE A 61 -28.84 6.43 -23.47
N ILE A 62 -28.22 5.71 -24.41
CA ILE A 62 -27.92 4.30 -24.27
C ILE A 62 -26.62 4.18 -23.48
N TYR A 63 -26.75 3.95 -22.18
CA TYR A 63 -25.62 3.82 -21.24
C TYR A 63 -24.52 2.93 -21.81
N ALA A 64 -24.85 1.71 -22.27
CA ALA A 64 -23.84 0.74 -22.73
C ALA A 64 -23.05 1.18 -23.99
N GLN A 65 -23.63 2.03 -24.84
CA GLN A 65 -23.00 2.48 -26.09
C GLN A 65 -22.25 3.80 -25.92
N GLU A 66 -22.78 4.70 -25.10
CA GLU A 66 -22.29 6.07 -25.02
C GLU A 66 -21.30 6.29 -23.86
N ILE A 67 -21.47 5.57 -22.74
CA ILE A 67 -20.76 5.89 -21.48
C ILE A 67 -20.22 4.64 -20.76
N GLY A 68 -20.87 3.49 -20.92
CA GLY A 68 -20.57 2.25 -20.21
C GLY A 68 -19.18 1.67 -20.54
N LYS A 69 -18.61 2.03 -21.70
CA LYS A 69 -17.23 1.64 -22.08
C LYS A 69 -16.15 2.45 -21.37
N THR A 70 -16.50 3.58 -20.75
CA THR A 70 -15.58 4.40 -19.96
C THR A 70 -15.18 3.69 -18.67
N TRP A 71 -16.07 2.84 -18.14
CA TRP A 71 -15.88 2.16 -16.87
C TRP A 71 -15.48 0.71 -17.05
N GLN A 72 -14.67 0.21 -16.12
CA GLN A 72 -14.28 -1.20 -16.09
C GLN A 72 -15.49 -2.11 -15.83
N TYR A 73 -16.51 -1.62 -15.13
CA TYR A 73 -17.68 -2.42 -14.72
C TYR A 73 -19.00 -1.76 -15.09
N PRO A 74 -20.07 -2.55 -15.33
CA PRO A 74 -21.39 -2.01 -15.60
C PRO A 74 -22.07 -1.45 -14.35
N TRP A 75 -23.11 -0.64 -14.59
CA TRP A 75 -24.08 -0.23 -13.58
C TRP A 75 -25.18 -1.29 -13.45
N TRP A 76 -25.41 -1.76 -12.24
CA TRP A 76 -26.48 -2.70 -11.91
C TRP A 76 -27.48 -2.11 -10.91
N ILE A 77 -28.67 -2.67 -10.91
CA ILE A 77 -29.66 -2.55 -9.84
C ILE A 77 -29.92 -3.94 -9.25
N VAL A 78 -30.03 -4.03 -7.93
CA VAL A 78 -30.26 -5.28 -7.21
C VAL A 78 -31.20 -5.03 -6.04
N SER A 79 -32.03 -6.02 -5.69
CA SER A 79 -32.78 -5.99 -4.44
C SER A 79 -31.83 -6.06 -3.24
N ARG A 80 -32.10 -5.26 -2.21
CA ARG A 80 -31.36 -5.25 -0.95
C ARG A 80 -31.29 -6.64 -0.33
N ARG A 81 -32.38 -7.41 -0.36
CA ARG A 81 -32.43 -8.78 0.14
C ARG A 81 -31.42 -9.68 -0.54
N ASN A 82 -31.45 -9.77 -1.87
CA ASN A 82 -30.50 -10.62 -2.62
C ASN A 82 -29.03 -10.23 -2.38
N LEU A 83 -28.73 -8.94 -2.25
CA LEU A 83 -27.37 -8.51 -1.92
C LEU A 83 -26.94 -9.02 -0.54
N LEU A 84 -27.79 -8.87 0.47
CA LEU A 84 -27.52 -9.36 1.82
C LEU A 84 -27.41 -10.90 1.87
N ASP A 85 -28.28 -11.62 1.15
CA ASP A 85 -28.25 -13.08 1.07
C ASP A 85 -26.99 -13.58 0.35
N GLY A 86 -26.57 -12.90 -0.71
CA GLY A 86 -25.30 -13.16 -1.39
C GLY A 86 -24.10 -12.97 -0.46
N LEU A 87 -24.04 -11.84 0.26
CA LEU A 87 -22.99 -11.56 1.24
C LEU A 87 -22.97 -12.59 2.38
N ARG A 88 -24.13 -12.96 2.91
CA ARG A 88 -24.27 -13.99 3.96
C ARG A 88 -23.78 -15.35 3.47
N SER A 89 -24.11 -15.72 2.24
CA SER A 89 -23.68 -16.98 1.63
C SER A 89 -22.16 -17.06 1.49
N GLN A 90 -21.49 -15.95 1.15
CA GLN A 90 -20.03 -15.87 1.11
C GLN A 90 -19.40 -16.05 2.50
N LEU A 91 -19.97 -15.42 3.53
CA LEU A 91 -19.50 -15.58 4.92
C LEU A 91 -19.59 -17.04 5.39
N VAL A 92 -20.74 -17.70 5.15
CA VAL A 92 -20.93 -19.11 5.51
C VAL A 92 -19.94 -20.01 4.78
N THR A 93 -19.69 -19.75 3.49
CA THR A 93 -18.75 -20.54 2.69
C THR A 93 -17.32 -20.39 3.21
N LYS A 94 -16.87 -19.17 3.53
CA LYS A 94 -15.52 -18.93 4.09
C LYS A 94 -15.35 -19.53 5.49
N ASN A 95 -16.40 -19.52 6.32
CA ASN A 95 -16.39 -20.14 7.65
C ASN A 95 -16.21 -21.67 7.56
N ARG A 96 -16.92 -22.34 6.64
CA ARG A 96 -16.83 -23.80 6.45
C ARG A 96 -15.43 -24.29 6.07
N HIS A 97 -14.63 -23.44 5.42
CA HIS A 97 -13.25 -23.75 5.07
C HIS A 97 -12.26 -23.45 6.21
N GLY A 98 -12.75 -23.08 7.41
CA GLY A 98 -11.93 -22.84 8.60
C GLY A 98 -11.09 -21.56 8.53
N VAL A 99 -11.37 -20.65 7.58
CA VAL A 99 -10.55 -19.46 7.34
C VAL A 99 -10.79 -18.39 8.42
N HIS A 100 -12.00 -18.33 8.98
CA HIS A 100 -12.40 -17.38 10.02
C HIS A 100 -13.49 -17.98 10.93
N GLN A 101 -13.44 -17.70 12.24
CA GLN A 101 -14.53 -18.01 13.16
C GLN A 101 -15.51 -16.83 13.21
N TYR A 102 -16.76 -17.07 12.84
CA TYR A 102 -17.82 -16.07 12.95
C TYR A 102 -18.87 -16.55 13.96
N ILE A 103 -19.18 -15.70 14.93
CA ILE A 103 -20.31 -15.86 15.83
C ILE A 103 -21.35 -14.84 15.41
N ILE A 104 -22.53 -15.31 15.02
CA ILE A 104 -23.68 -14.44 14.78
C ILE A 104 -24.57 -14.62 16.01
N SER A 105 -24.74 -13.56 16.77
CA SER A 105 -25.73 -13.53 17.85
C SER A 105 -27.11 -13.22 17.27
N ASP A 106 -28.14 -13.81 17.85
CA ASP A 106 -29.51 -13.32 17.67
C ASP A 106 -29.64 -11.92 18.28
N TYR A 107 -30.79 -11.26 18.04
CA TYR A 107 -31.08 -9.88 18.45
C TYR A 107 -30.57 -9.58 19.87
N CYS A 108 -29.66 -8.63 19.97
CA CYS A 108 -29.04 -8.23 21.21
C CYS A 108 -28.84 -6.72 21.19
N GLU A 109 -29.55 -6.00 22.06
CA GLU A 109 -29.43 -4.54 22.13
C GLU A 109 -28.15 -4.13 22.85
N ILE A 110 -27.45 -3.14 22.30
CA ILE A 110 -26.21 -2.59 22.87
C ILE A 110 -26.57 -1.37 23.72
N VAL A 111 -26.20 -1.38 25.00
CA VAL A 111 -26.54 -0.32 25.96
C VAL A 111 -25.31 0.45 26.47
N GLY A 112 -24.10 -0.08 26.24
CA GLY A 112 -22.86 0.58 26.64
C GLY A 112 -21.73 0.34 25.64
N LEU A 113 -20.89 1.36 25.46
CA LEU A 113 -19.74 1.34 24.56
C LEU A 113 -18.60 2.18 25.16
N GLU A 114 -17.43 1.58 25.33
CA GLU A 114 -16.20 2.26 25.71
C GLU A 114 -15.21 2.16 24.54
N THR A 115 -14.96 3.30 23.90
CA THR A 115 -14.23 3.36 22.63
C THR A 115 -12.73 3.15 22.81
N GLU A 116 -12.14 3.61 23.92
CA GLU A 116 -10.68 3.52 24.13
C GLU A 116 -10.24 2.08 24.42
N THR A 117 -11.01 1.37 25.24
CA THR A 117 -10.70 -0.03 25.58
C THR A 117 -11.28 -1.03 24.60
N GLY A 118 -12.18 -0.61 23.70
CA GLY A 118 -12.86 -1.51 22.77
C GLY A 118 -13.81 -2.46 23.49
N THR A 119 -14.64 -1.94 24.39
CA THR A 119 -15.57 -2.75 25.19
C THR A 119 -17.01 -2.41 24.88
N LEU A 120 -17.87 -3.41 24.68
CA LEU A 120 -19.31 -3.26 24.49
C LEU A 120 -20.09 -3.93 25.63
N THR A 121 -21.23 -3.36 26.00
CA THR A 121 -22.15 -3.90 27.01
C THR A 121 -23.53 -4.08 26.41
N THR A 122 -24.11 -5.25 26.62
CA THR A 122 -25.46 -5.59 26.12
C THR A 122 -26.53 -5.31 27.17
N GLU A 123 -27.79 -5.24 26.75
CA GLU A 123 -28.95 -5.10 27.65
C GLU A 123 -29.01 -6.19 28.75
N ASN A 124 -28.48 -7.38 28.46
CA ASN A 124 -28.44 -8.51 29.40
C ASN A 124 -27.31 -8.38 30.44
N GLY A 125 -26.48 -7.34 30.35
CA GLY A 125 -25.32 -7.13 31.21
C GLY A 125 -24.05 -7.85 30.75
N ASP A 126 -24.10 -8.60 29.64
CA ASP A 126 -22.91 -9.24 29.07
C ASP A 126 -21.96 -8.18 28.52
N MET A 127 -20.66 -8.37 28.76
CA MET A 127 -19.58 -7.51 28.28
C MET A 127 -18.69 -8.25 27.29
N TYR A 128 -18.36 -7.59 26.18
CA TYR A 128 -17.43 -8.11 25.18
C TYR A 128 -16.29 -7.12 24.95
N SER A 129 -15.07 -7.63 24.77
CA SER A 129 -13.89 -6.83 24.43
C SER A 129 -13.37 -7.23 23.05
N ALA A 130 -12.94 -6.25 22.27
CA ALA A 130 -12.42 -6.43 20.92
C ALA A 130 -11.27 -5.45 20.63
N ASP A 131 -10.41 -5.82 19.68
CA ASP A 131 -9.38 -4.92 19.15
C ASP A 131 -9.97 -3.79 18.30
N LEU A 132 -11.16 -4.00 17.74
CA LEU A 132 -11.92 -3.05 16.95
C LEU A 132 -13.42 -3.30 17.11
N ILE A 133 -14.19 -2.24 17.33
CA ILE A 133 -15.66 -2.23 17.26
C ILE A 133 -16.09 -1.39 16.06
N ILE A 134 -17.02 -1.92 15.26
CA ILE A 134 -17.57 -1.24 14.08
C ILE A 134 -19.05 -0.94 14.31
N GLY A 135 -19.41 0.35 14.35
CA GLY A 135 -20.80 0.80 14.35
C GLY A 135 -21.32 0.91 12.91
N ALA A 136 -22.10 -0.08 12.46
CA ALA A 136 -22.73 -0.12 11.15
C ALA A 136 -24.25 -0.35 11.26
N ASP A 137 -24.85 0.18 12.32
CA ASP A 137 -26.23 -0.05 12.78
C ASP A 137 -27.26 0.94 12.20
N GLY A 138 -26.94 1.57 11.07
CA GLY A 138 -27.89 2.37 10.27
C GLY A 138 -28.09 3.82 10.75
N GLN A 139 -28.99 4.54 10.08
CA GLN A 139 -29.16 6.00 10.27
C GLN A 139 -29.67 6.42 11.67
N GLN A 140 -30.24 5.50 12.45
CA GLN A 140 -30.67 5.72 13.84
C GLN A 140 -29.71 5.07 14.84
N SER A 141 -28.41 5.03 14.49
CA SER A 141 -27.34 4.34 15.19
C SER A 141 -27.36 4.55 16.71
N ILE A 142 -27.44 3.43 17.44
CA ILE A 142 -27.27 3.36 18.88
C ILE A 142 -25.78 3.56 19.21
N THR A 143 -24.90 2.91 18.46
CA THR A 143 -23.46 2.98 18.72
C THR A 143 -22.91 4.40 18.56
N ARG A 144 -23.47 5.20 17.64
CA ARG A 144 -23.17 6.63 17.53
C ARG A 144 -23.54 7.40 18.79
N ARG A 145 -24.77 7.22 19.29
CA ARG A 145 -25.25 7.92 20.51
C ARG A 145 -24.42 7.57 21.73
N LEU A 146 -23.96 6.32 21.82
CA LEU A 146 -23.12 5.85 22.91
C LEU A 146 -21.67 6.37 22.79
N ALA A 147 -21.12 6.42 21.58
CA ALA A 147 -19.75 6.87 21.35
C ALA A 147 -19.57 8.40 21.40
N ILE A 148 -20.58 9.15 20.98
CA ILE A 148 -20.52 10.62 20.85
C ILE A 148 -21.67 11.23 21.65
N ILE A 149 -21.35 11.78 22.82
CA ILE A 149 -22.34 12.31 23.77
C ILE A 149 -23.10 13.49 23.14
N GLY A 150 -24.44 13.41 23.10
CA GLY A 150 -25.32 14.48 22.65
C GLY A 150 -25.59 14.53 21.13
N GLU A 151 -25.14 13.53 20.38
CA GLU A 151 -25.29 13.46 18.92
C GLU A 151 -26.43 12.51 18.48
N ASP A 152 -27.67 12.97 18.64
CA ASP A 152 -28.82 12.30 18.02
C ASP A 152 -28.90 12.62 16.52
N PRO A 153 -29.12 11.62 15.66
CA PRO A 153 -29.42 11.85 14.24
C PRO A 153 -30.61 12.80 14.11
N VAL A 154 -30.48 13.83 13.28
CA VAL A 154 -31.55 14.80 13.05
C VAL A 154 -32.29 14.52 11.75
N PRO A 155 -33.61 14.75 11.69
CA PRO A 155 -34.35 14.66 10.44
C PRO A 155 -33.73 15.55 9.37
N SER A 156 -33.52 15.01 8.17
CA SER A 156 -32.97 15.74 7.03
C SER A 156 -33.99 16.66 6.36
N GLY A 157 -35.27 16.56 6.74
CA GLY A 157 -36.38 17.24 6.05
C GLY A 157 -36.82 16.53 4.76
N PHE A 158 -36.38 15.28 4.55
CA PHE A 158 -36.74 14.48 3.39
C PHE A 158 -37.29 13.11 3.81
N THR A 159 -38.25 12.64 3.01
CA THR A 159 -38.85 11.32 3.14
C THR A 159 -38.85 10.63 1.78
N THR A 160 -38.42 9.37 1.77
CA THR A 160 -38.55 8.49 0.61
C THR A 160 -39.83 7.69 0.72
N ILE A 161 -40.61 7.74 -0.36
CA ILE A 161 -41.81 6.91 -0.53
C ILE A 161 -41.50 5.93 -1.65
N ALA A 162 -41.56 4.64 -1.35
CA ALA A 162 -41.26 3.60 -2.33
C ALA A 162 -42.42 2.62 -2.49
N MET A 163 -42.51 2.03 -3.68
CA MET A 163 -43.42 0.94 -3.97
C MET A 163 -42.77 -0.03 -4.96
N SER A 164 -43.15 -1.30 -4.82
CA SER A 164 -42.64 -2.40 -5.63
C SER A 164 -43.81 -3.13 -6.28
N ILE A 165 -43.90 -3.05 -7.61
CA ILE A 165 -44.96 -3.66 -8.41
C ILE A 165 -44.44 -4.97 -9.00
N GLN A 166 -45.05 -6.11 -8.67
CA GLN A 166 -44.73 -7.36 -9.35
C GLN A 166 -45.05 -7.24 -10.85
N HIS A 167 -44.09 -7.52 -11.72
CA HIS A 167 -44.19 -7.32 -13.16
C HIS A 167 -45.30 -8.14 -13.82
N LYS A 168 -45.64 -9.32 -13.28
CA LYS A 168 -46.83 -10.07 -13.73
C LYS A 168 -48.14 -9.29 -13.56
N LEU A 169 -48.15 -8.33 -12.64
CA LEU A 169 -49.25 -7.40 -12.40
C LEU A 169 -49.06 -6.09 -13.17
N CYS A 170 -47.90 -5.82 -13.76
CA CYS A 170 -47.64 -4.61 -14.52
C CYS A 170 -48.35 -4.70 -15.89
N THR A 171 -49.33 -3.83 -16.12
CA THR A 171 -50.15 -3.84 -17.35
C THR A 171 -49.66 -2.86 -18.41
N SER A 172 -48.69 -2.00 -18.06
CA SER A 172 -48.15 -0.98 -18.97
C SER A 172 -47.00 -1.52 -19.81
N SER A 173 -47.02 -1.27 -21.12
CA SER A 173 -45.88 -1.51 -22.04
C SER A 173 -44.69 -0.56 -21.81
N ALA A 174 -44.71 0.24 -20.73
CA ALA A 174 -43.71 1.27 -20.42
C ALA A 174 -42.53 0.76 -19.56
N ALA A 175 -42.60 -0.48 -19.08
CA ALA A 175 -41.58 -1.12 -18.25
C ALA A 175 -40.50 -1.79 -19.13
N ASP A 176 -39.67 -1.00 -19.81
CA ASP A 176 -38.50 -1.53 -20.51
C ASP A 176 -37.47 -2.05 -19.49
N GLU A 177 -37.14 -3.35 -19.52
CA GLU A 177 -36.10 -3.93 -18.65
C GLU A 177 -34.78 -3.18 -18.79
N GLY A 178 -34.09 -2.89 -17.67
CA GLY A 178 -32.77 -2.25 -17.69
C GLY A 178 -32.76 -0.76 -18.10
N VAL A 179 -33.93 -0.12 -18.14
CA VAL A 179 -34.07 1.32 -18.33
C VAL A 179 -34.30 2.01 -16.98
N LEU A 180 -33.40 2.92 -16.62
CA LEU A 180 -33.58 3.80 -15.47
C LEU A 180 -34.25 5.09 -15.94
N VAL A 181 -35.40 5.41 -15.36
CA VAL A 181 -36.12 6.65 -15.66
C VAL A 181 -36.14 7.53 -14.42
N ARG A 182 -35.63 8.75 -14.58
CA ARG A 182 -35.68 9.82 -13.57
C ARG A 182 -36.67 10.89 -14.03
N GLN A 183 -37.51 11.35 -13.12
CA GLN A 183 -38.46 12.42 -13.37
C GLN A 183 -38.35 13.48 -12.28
N ILE A 184 -38.19 14.73 -12.68
CA ILE A 184 -38.23 15.90 -11.79
C ILE A 184 -39.56 16.62 -12.01
N ASP A 185 -40.30 16.90 -10.94
CA ASP A 185 -41.55 17.68 -10.97
C ASP A 185 -41.53 18.68 -9.81
N GLY A 186 -41.10 19.91 -10.09
CA GLY A 186 -40.79 20.92 -9.07
C GLY A 186 -39.73 20.44 -8.07
N ASP A 187 -40.09 20.33 -6.79
CA ASP A 187 -39.21 19.87 -5.70
C ASP A 187 -39.21 18.34 -5.52
N ARG A 188 -39.77 17.58 -6.48
CA ARG A 188 -39.93 16.12 -6.39
C ARG A 188 -39.02 15.42 -7.37
N ILE A 189 -38.45 14.31 -6.94
CA ILE A 189 -37.61 13.45 -7.78
C ILE A 189 -38.15 12.04 -7.69
N ILE A 190 -38.55 11.50 -8.84
CA ILE A 190 -39.13 10.17 -8.95
C ILE A 190 -38.22 9.31 -9.82
N HIS A 191 -37.74 8.22 -9.25
CA HIS A 191 -36.93 7.23 -9.93
C HIS A 191 -37.77 5.98 -10.15
N SER A 192 -37.72 5.44 -11.37
CA SER A 192 -38.35 4.16 -11.67
C SER A 192 -37.41 3.28 -12.48
N CYS A 193 -37.39 2.00 -12.12
CA CYS A 193 -36.62 1.00 -12.84
C CYS A 193 -37.29 -0.37 -12.71
N VAL A 194 -37.06 -1.22 -13.70
CA VAL A 194 -37.50 -2.62 -13.69
C VAL A 194 -36.34 -3.47 -13.18
N GLY A 195 -36.53 -4.08 -12.01
CA GLY A 195 -35.53 -4.82 -11.25
C GLY A 195 -35.23 -6.24 -11.73
N SER A 196 -34.92 -7.13 -10.77
CA SER A 196 -34.30 -8.46 -10.92
C SER A 196 -35.03 -9.45 -11.86
N LYS A 197 -34.51 -10.68 -11.97
CA LYS A 197 -35.10 -11.78 -12.79
C LYS A 197 -36.55 -12.13 -12.43
N ASP A 198 -36.98 -11.84 -11.20
CA ASP A 198 -38.36 -12.03 -10.73
C ASP A 198 -39.26 -10.82 -10.98
N SER A 199 -38.74 -9.85 -11.74
CA SER A 199 -39.48 -8.79 -12.41
C SER A 199 -40.33 -7.98 -11.42
N VAL A 200 -39.72 -7.01 -10.74
CA VAL A 200 -40.43 -6.03 -9.90
C VAL A 200 -40.10 -4.64 -10.42
N THR A 201 -41.11 -3.86 -10.77
CA THR A 201 -40.92 -2.45 -11.10
C THR A 201 -40.92 -1.65 -9.81
N HIS A 202 -39.79 -1.04 -9.48
CA HIS A 202 -39.64 -0.22 -8.29
C HIS A 202 -39.81 1.24 -8.65
N ILE A 203 -40.67 1.93 -7.91
CA ILE A 203 -40.89 3.37 -8.03
C ILE A 203 -40.53 3.98 -6.68
N MET A 204 -39.58 4.90 -6.70
CA MET A 204 -39.12 5.64 -5.53
C MET A 204 -39.35 7.13 -5.76
N SER A 205 -40.03 7.80 -4.84
CA SER A 205 -40.23 9.24 -4.83
C SER A 205 -39.56 9.84 -3.61
N LEU A 206 -38.69 10.83 -3.85
CA LEU A 206 -38.10 11.66 -2.82
C LEU A 206 -38.93 12.94 -2.68
N CYS A 207 -39.45 13.17 -1.48
CA CYS A 207 -40.27 14.33 -1.15
C CYS A 207 -39.71 15.08 0.06
N ARG A 208 -39.93 16.40 0.14
CA ARG A 208 -39.70 17.18 1.36
C ARG A 208 -40.78 16.88 2.39
N ASP A 209 -40.42 16.87 3.67
CA ASP A 209 -41.32 16.57 4.80
C ASP A 209 -42.50 17.57 4.93
N SER A 210 -42.43 18.74 4.29
CA SER A 210 -43.52 19.72 4.25
C SER A 210 -44.71 19.32 3.37
N PHE A 211 -44.67 18.16 2.70
CA PHE A 211 -45.76 17.67 1.86
C PHE A 211 -46.86 16.95 2.67
N ASP A 212 -48.12 17.25 2.34
CA ASP A 212 -49.32 16.68 2.96
C ASP A 212 -49.44 15.18 2.65
N GLU A 213 -49.06 14.34 3.63
CA GLU A 213 -48.88 12.89 3.50
C GLU A 213 -50.19 12.10 3.29
N ASP A 214 -51.35 12.72 3.56
CA ASP A 214 -52.68 12.08 3.53
C ASP A 214 -53.34 12.12 2.14
N LYS A 215 -52.71 12.77 1.17
CA LYS A 215 -53.19 12.83 -0.22
C LYS A 215 -52.33 11.97 -1.12
N GLU A 216 -52.49 10.65 -1.04
CA GLU A 216 -51.73 9.66 -1.83
C GLU A 216 -51.74 9.96 -3.35
N HIS A 217 -52.88 10.42 -3.88
CA HIS A 217 -53.02 10.83 -5.29
C HIS A 217 -52.24 12.10 -5.66
N SER A 218 -51.79 12.88 -4.69
CA SER A 218 -51.00 14.11 -4.91
C SER A 218 -49.49 13.87 -4.88
N LEU A 219 -49.03 12.69 -4.44
CA LEU A 219 -47.61 12.37 -4.18
C LEU A 219 -46.75 12.28 -5.45
N PHE A 220 -47.33 12.03 -6.63
CA PHE A 220 -46.57 11.67 -7.84
C PHE A 220 -46.77 12.62 -9.05
N GLY A 221 -47.38 13.78 -8.85
CA GLY A 221 -47.37 14.86 -9.85
C GLY A 221 -48.33 14.68 -11.05
N SER A 222 -48.21 15.55 -12.06
CA SER A 222 -49.14 15.65 -13.21
C SER A 222 -48.62 15.07 -14.55
N SER A 223 -47.60 14.21 -14.53
CA SER A 223 -46.86 13.83 -15.75
C SER A 223 -47.54 12.77 -16.63
N GLN A 224 -47.44 12.90 -17.96
CA GLN A 224 -48.14 12.05 -18.94
C GLN A 224 -47.47 10.68 -19.22
N GLY A 225 -46.21 10.45 -18.85
CA GLY A 225 -45.41 9.29 -19.28
C GLY A 225 -45.39 8.08 -18.34
N ILE A 226 -45.19 8.27 -17.04
CA ILE A 226 -45.11 7.19 -16.02
C ILE A 226 -46.43 7.05 -15.24
N GLN A 227 -47.38 7.97 -15.46
CA GLN A 227 -48.68 7.99 -14.78
C GLN A 227 -49.45 6.66 -14.77
N PRO A 228 -49.50 5.87 -15.86
CA PRO A 228 -50.23 4.60 -15.86
C PRO A 228 -49.63 3.59 -14.87
N LEU A 229 -48.30 3.48 -14.87
CA LEU A 229 -47.56 2.59 -13.97
C LEU A 229 -47.63 3.07 -12.51
N MET A 230 -47.52 4.39 -12.28
CA MET A 230 -47.64 4.99 -10.95
C MET A 230 -49.05 4.85 -10.37
N ARG A 231 -50.10 5.14 -11.16
CA ARG A 231 -51.49 4.93 -10.72
C ARG A 231 -51.74 3.47 -10.39
N GLN A 232 -51.30 2.57 -11.26
CA GLN A 232 -51.42 1.14 -11.02
C GLN A 232 -50.71 0.74 -9.72
N GLY A 233 -49.49 1.22 -9.48
CA GLY A 233 -48.76 0.96 -8.24
C GLY A 233 -49.49 1.46 -7.00
N ILE A 234 -49.98 2.71 -7.00
CA ILE A 234 -50.74 3.29 -5.89
C ILE A 234 -52.01 2.48 -5.60
N GLU A 235 -52.72 2.03 -6.64
CA GLU A 235 -53.98 1.28 -6.48
C GLU A 235 -53.77 -0.17 -6.03
N THR A 236 -52.60 -0.76 -6.29
CA THR A 236 -52.37 -2.21 -6.14
C THR A 236 -51.32 -2.58 -5.10
N CYS A 237 -50.49 -1.63 -4.65
CA CYS A 237 -49.34 -1.88 -3.80
C CYS A 237 -49.39 -1.07 -2.52
N LYS A 238 -48.80 -1.61 -1.44
CA LYS A 238 -48.57 -0.88 -0.20
C LYS A 238 -47.38 0.06 -0.37
N LEU A 239 -47.53 1.31 0.05
CA LEU A 239 -46.45 2.30 0.08
C LEU A 239 -45.56 2.07 1.30
N SER A 240 -44.25 2.04 1.10
CA SER A 240 -43.28 2.17 2.20
C SER A 240 -42.85 3.62 2.33
N LYS A 241 -42.68 4.09 3.58
CA LYS A 241 -42.28 5.47 3.90
C LYS A 241 -41.08 5.45 4.82
N THR A 242 -39.98 6.09 4.41
CA THR A 242 -38.74 6.15 5.18
C THR A 242 -38.31 7.60 5.39
N LYS A 243 -38.33 8.05 6.64
CA LYS A 243 -37.77 9.35 7.03
C LYS A 243 -36.25 9.29 7.04
N HIS A 244 -35.62 10.32 6.51
CA HIS A 244 -34.17 10.40 6.41
C HIS A 244 -33.57 11.19 7.57
N TYR A 245 -32.45 10.69 8.06
CA TYR A 245 -31.70 11.31 9.14
C TYR A 245 -30.27 11.60 8.67
N ILE A 246 -29.71 12.69 9.18
CA ILE A 246 -28.32 13.09 8.95
C ILE A 246 -27.56 13.18 10.27
N ALA A 247 -26.26 12.93 10.17
CA ALA A 247 -25.29 13.19 11.23
C ALA A 247 -24.95 14.69 11.29
N LYS A 248 -24.73 15.23 12.49
CA LYS A 248 -24.21 16.60 12.67
C LYS A 248 -22.69 16.62 12.77
N ASP A 249 -22.12 15.72 13.58
CA ASP A 249 -20.67 15.59 13.72
C ASP A 249 -20.07 14.71 12.61
N ASP A 250 -18.91 15.14 12.12
CA ASP A 250 -18.09 14.40 11.16
C ASP A 250 -17.11 13.44 11.84
N GLN A 251 -17.01 13.45 13.17
CA GLN A 251 -16.26 12.45 13.93
C GLN A 251 -16.93 11.08 13.78
N THR A 252 -16.17 10.13 13.25
CA THR A 252 -16.63 8.77 13.04
C THR A 252 -15.75 7.74 13.73
N SER A 253 -14.61 8.13 14.31
CA SER A 253 -13.68 7.24 15.00
C SER A 253 -13.23 7.81 16.35
N SER A 254 -12.99 6.90 17.29
CA SER A 254 -12.44 7.19 18.62
C SER A 254 -11.79 5.92 19.17
N GLY A 255 -10.56 5.98 19.65
CA GLY A 255 -9.83 4.81 20.13
C GLY A 255 -9.90 3.60 19.18
N ARG A 256 -10.53 2.52 19.64
CA ARG A 256 -10.76 1.24 18.93
C ARG A 256 -12.16 1.14 18.32
N PHE A 257 -12.84 2.25 18.09
CA PHE A 257 -14.20 2.30 17.56
C PHE A 257 -14.27 3.12 16.27
N ILE A 258 -15.09 2.66 15.32
CA ILE A 258 -15.40 3.41 14.11
C ILE A 258 -16.85 3.20 13.65
N LEU A 259 -17.50 4.29 13.23
CA LEU A 259 -18.78 4.32 12.55
C LEU A 259 -18.58 4.20 11.05
N LEU A 260 -19.37 3.36 10.38
CA LEU A 260 -19.40 3.24 8.92
C LEU A 260 -20.84 3.34 8.39
N GLY A 261 -20.95 3.61 7.08
CA GLY A 261 -22.24 3.61 6.39
C GLY A 261 -23.18 4.70 6.90
N ASP A 262 -24.47 4.39 6.94
CA ASP A 262 -25.49 5.35 7.40
C ASP A 262 -25.33 5.70 8.90
N ALA A 263 -24.64 4.88 9.71
CA ALA A 263 -24.34 5.23 11.11
C ALA A 263 -23.32 6.38 11.24
N ALA A 264 -22.39 6.46 10.28
CA ALA A 264 -21.35 7.48 10.24
C ALA A 264 -21.87 8.85 9.78
N ARG A 265 -22.80 8.88 8.82
CA ARG A 265 -23.18 10.11 8.11
C ARG A 265 -24.67 10.33 7.92
N GLY A 266 -25.50 9.33 8.22
CA GLY A 266 -26.90 9.30 7.83
C GLY A 266 -27.09 9.06 6.32
N LYS A 267 -28.26 9.41 5.80
CA LYS A 267 -28.55 9.35 4.36
C LYS A 267 -27.85 10.47 3.60
N ILE A 268 -27.44 10.19 2.37
CA ILE A 268 -26.91 11.23 1.47
C ILE A 268 -28.09 12.07 0.96
N GLU A 269 -28.01 13.37 1.19
CA GLU A 269 -28.97 14.34 0.66
C GLU A 269 -28.74 14.59 -0.83
N GLY A 270 -29.82 14.81 -1.58
CA GLY A 270 -29.77 15.19 -3.00
C GLY A 270 -30.47 14.20 -3.94
N PRO A 271 -30.33 14.41 -5.27
CA PRO A 271 -31.14 13.74 -6.29
C PRO A 271 -30.82 12.26 -6.53
N PHE A 272 -29.69 11.74 -6.03
CA PHE A 272 -29.24 10.36 -6.23
C PHE A 272 -28.97 9.67 -4.88
N GLN A 273 -30.01 9.58 -4.05
CA GLN A 273 -29.89 9.04 -2.69
C GLN A 273 -29.52 7.57 -2.64
N GLU A 274 -29.75 6.85 -3.74
CA GLU A 274 -29.42 5.44 -3.91
C GLU A 274 -27.90 5.18 -3.81
N LEU A 275 -27.09 6.24 -3.92
CA LEU A 275 -25.65 6.20 -3.68
C LEU A 275 -25.27 6.05 -2.19
N SER A 276 -26.22 6.17 -1.26
CA SER A 276 -25.94 5.98 0.18
C SER A 276 -25.44 4.56 0.48
N ALA A 277 -26.05 3.55 -0.16
CA ALA A 277 -25.60 2.16 -0.05
C ALA A 277 -24.21 1.96 -0.69
N SER A 278 -23.97 2.61 -1.84
CA SER A 278 -22.67 2.61 -2.51
C SER A 278 -21.56 3.11 -1.58
N MET A 279 -21.80 4.24 -0.90
CA MET A 279 -20.83 4.82 0.03
C MET A 279 -20.58 3.93 1.26
N SER A 280 -21.59 3.20 1.73
CA SER A 280 -21.44 2.22 2.81
C SER A 280 -20.55 1.05 2.42
N ILE A 281 -20.65 0.59 1.17
CA ILE A 281 -19.76 -0.45 0.62
C ILE A 281 -18.33 0.09 0.46
N GLU A 282 -18.17 1.33 -0.03
CA GLU A 282 -16.87 2.00 -0.10
C GLU A 282 -16.20 2.09 1.29
N ASP A 283 -16.96 2.41 2.35
CA ASP A 283 -16.44 2.46 3.73
C ASP A 283 -15.89 1.10 4.19
N ALA A 284 -16.66 0.02 3.99
CA ALA A 284 -16.27 -1.32 4.42
C ALA A 284 -14.99 -1.81 3.73
N VAL A 285 -14.87 -1.58 2.41
CA VAL A 285 -13.67 -1.96 1.67
C VAL A 285 -12.47 -1.08 2.03
N SER A 286 -12.70 0.19 2.34
CA SER A 286 -11.65 1.12 2.77
C SER A 286 -11.10 0.72 4.15
N LEU A 287 -11.97 0.35 5.09
CA LEU A 287 -11.54 -0.21 6.38
C LEU A 287 -10.69 -1.46 6.21
N SER A 288 -11.11 -2.36 5.32
CA SER A 288 -10.37 -3.58 5.02
C SER A 288 -8.98 -3.29 4.43
N ALA A 289 -8.84 -2.22 3.63
CA ALA A 289 -7.56 -1.79 3.08
C ALA A 289 -6.64 -1.15 4.13
N MET A 290 -7.22 -0.44 5.12
CA MET A 290 -6.47 0.22 6.21
C MET A 290 -5.92 -0.76 7.25
N LEU A 291 -6.55 -1.92 7.40
CA LEU A 291 -6.22 -2.95 8.38
C LEU A 291 -5.82 -4.28 7.71
N PRO A 292 -4.71 -4.33 6.95
CA PRO A 292 -4.20 -5.58 6.41
C PRO A 292 -3.83 -6.57 7.52
N LYS A 293 -3.66 -7.84 7.14
CA LYS A 293 -3.22 -8.89 8.06
C LYS A 293 -1.92 -8.47 8.77
N ASN A 294 -1.82 -8.79 10.06
CA ASN A 294 -0.71 -8.43 10.95
C ASN A 294 -0.58 -6.92 11.25
N THR A 295 -1.67 -6.15 11.14
CA THR A 295 -1.68 -4.76 11.61
C THR A 295 -1.36 -4.70 13.11
N PRO A 296 -0.35 -3.91 13.54
CA PRO A 296 -0.04 -3.74 14.97
C PRO A 296 -1.21 -3.12 15.73
N HIS A 297 -1.55 -3.68 16.89
CA HIS A 297 -2.71 -3.24 17.68
C HIS A 297 -2.62 -1.75 18.08
N GLN A 298 -1.40 -1.29 18.36
CA GLN A 298 -1.11 0.12 18.71
C GLN A 298 -1.38 1.11 17.58
N GLU A 299 -1.35 0.66 16.32
CA GLU A 299 -1.58 1.54 15.15
C GLU A 299 -3.05 1.63 14.75
N ILE A 300 -3.91 0.74 15.27
CA ILE A 300 -5.33 0.69 14.91
C ILE A 300 -5.98 2.07 15.07
N PRO A 301 -5.89 2.78 16.22
CA PRO A 301 -6.54 4.09 16.37
C PRO A 301 -6.07 5.12 15.34
N ALA A 302 -4.77 5.16 15.05
CA ALA A 302 -4.19 6.11 14.09
C ALA A 302 -4.69 5.83 12.66
N ARG A 303 -4.78 4.55 12.28
CA ARG A 303 -5.29 4.12 10.97
C ARG A 303 -6.79 4.32 10.83
N LEU A 304 -7.58 4.18 11.90
CA LEU A 304 -9.01 4.52 11.90
C LEU A 304 -9.22 6.03 11.70
N LYS A 305 -8.39 6.86 12.32
CA LYS A 305 -8.42 8.31 12.12
C LYS A 305 -8.09 8.69 10.67
N LEU A 306 -7.05 8.07 10.08
CA LEU A 306 -6.72 8.23 8.67
C LEU A 306 -7.91 7.84 7.76
N LEU A 307 -8.59 6.73 8.08
CA LEU A 307 -9.79 6.31 7.35
C LEU A 307 -10.90 7.35 7.45
N GLN A 308 -11.19 7.87 8.64
CA GLN A 308 -12.18 8.92 8.85
C GLN A 308 -11.88 10.13 7.95
N GLU A 309 -10.62 10.60 7.92
CA GLU A 309 -10.21 11.74 7.08
C GLU A 309 -10.43 11.45 5.59
N CYS A 310 -10.02 10.28 5.11
CA CYS A 310 -10.20 9.86 3.72
C CYS A 310 -11.69 9.79 3.33
N ARG A 311 -12.52 9.19 4.19
CA ARG A 311 -13.95 9.00 3.93
C ARG A 311 -14.72 10.30 4.04
N LYS A 312 -14.37 11.18 4.99
CA LYS A 312 -14.93 12.52 5.09
C LYS A 312 -14.73 13.31 3.80
N ALA A 313 -13.49 13.42 3.32
CA ALA A 313 -13.18 14.13 2.08
C ALA A 313 -13.93 13.53 0.86
N ARG A 314 -14.08 12.21 0.81
CA ARG A 314 -14.85 11.53 -0.24
C ARG A 314 -16.35 11.83 -0.14
N VAL A 315 -16.95 11.79 1.05
CA VAL A 315 -18.37 12.15 1.26
C VAL A 315 -18.65 13.60 0.86
N GLU A 316 -17.80 14.54 1.27
CA GLU A 316 -17.93 15.96 0.91
C GLU A 316 -17.84 16.17 -0.61
N SER A 317 -16.90 15.49 -1.28
CA SER A 317 -16.78 15.52 -2.72
C SER A 317 -18.03 15.01 -3.42
N VAL A 318 -18.60 13.87 -2.97
CA VAL A 318 -19.85 13.33 -3.51
C VAL A 318 -21.00 14.30 -3.30
N LYS A 319 -21.21 14.82 -2.09
CA LYS A 319 -22.26 15.82 -1.79
C LYS A 319 -22.15 17.05 -2.69
N LYS A 320 -20.94 17.56 -2.89
CA LYS A 320 -20.68 18.70 -3.78
C LYS A 320 -21.05 18.39 -5.24
N GLN A 321 -20.69 17.22 -5.76
CA GLN A 321 -21.01 16.82 -7.13
C GLN A 321 -22.51 16.63 -7.33
N LEU A 322 -23.21 16.05 -6.34
CA LEU A 322 -24.66 15.89 -6.37
C LEU A 322 -25.39 17.25 -6.34
N HIS A 323 -24.89 18.20 -5.54
CA HIS A 323 -25.43 19.56 -5.52
C HIS A 323 -25.22 20.30 -6.85
N ILE A 324 -24.07 20.09 -7.51
CA ILE A 324 -23.83 20.65 -8.85
C ILE A 324 -24.81 20.05 -9.87
N ALA A 325 -25.01 18.73 -9.86
CA ALA A 325 -25.94 18.05 -10.75
C ALA A 325 -27.39 18.53 -10.56
N ASP A 326 -27.80 18.79 -9.32
CA ASP A 326 -29.13 19.33 -9.01
C ASP A 326 -29.31 20.78 -9.50
N ASN A 327 -28.28 21.62 -9.36
CA ASN A 327 -28.33 23.02 -9.78
C ASN A 327 -28.12 23.22 -11.29
N SER A 328 -27.39 22.34 -11.98
CA SER A 328 -27.22 22.42 -13.43
C SER A 328 -28.54 22.21 -14.16
N ASN A 329 -29.48 21.46 -13.59
CA ASN A 329 -30.82 21.27 -14.16
C ASN A 329 -31.69 22.54 -14.06
N LYS A 330 -31.35 23.49 -13.17
CA LYS A 330 -32.13 24.73 -12.95
C LYS A 330 -31.73 25.93 -13.83
N LYS A 331 -30.71 25.81 -14.68
CA LYS A 331 -30.25 26.89 -15.57
C LYS A 331 -30.38 26.51 -17.05
N ASP A 332 -31.35 27.15 -17.71
CA ASP A 332 -31.46 27.41 -19.15
C ASP A 332 -31.09 26.27 -20.13
N HIS A 333 -32.07 25.44 -20.48
CA HIS A 333 -32.09 24.74 -21.77
C HIS A 333 -33.47 24.86 -22.41
N HIS A 334 -33.69 26.00 -23.07
CA HIS A 334 -34.82 26.24 -23.96
C HIS A 334 -34.54 25.86 -25.43
N ASP A 335 -33.39 25.24 -25.72
CA ASP A 335 -33.02 24.87 -27.09
C ASP A 335 -33.07 23.36 -27.34
N GLN A 336 -33.61 23.06 -28.51
CA GLN A 336 -34.00 21.77 -29.04
C GLN A 336 -32.87 20.72 -28.95
N GLY A 337 -33.19 19.54 -28.40
CA GLY A 337 -32.58 18.27 -28.78
C GLY A 337 -31.07 18.10 -28.58
N THR A 338 -30.47 18.72 -27.56
CA THR A 338 -29.05 18.48 -27.23
C THR A 338 -28.91 17.36 -26.20
N VAL A 339 -28.72 16.15 -26.74
CA VAL A 339 -27.87 15.08 -26.17
C VAL A 339 -26.64 15.73 -25.53
N TYR A 340 -26.27 15.34 -24.30
CA TYR A 340 -25.07 15.83 -23.60
C TYR A 340 -23.92 16.08 -24.60
N PRO A 341 -23.56 17.35 -24.88
CA PRO A 341 -22.58 17.65 -25.91
C PRO A 341 -21.20 17.20 -25.44
N GLU A 342 -20.56 16.32 -26.21
CA GLU A 342 -19.15 15.92 -26.08
C GLU A 342 -18.65 15.67 -24.65
N GLY A 343 -19.16 14.63 -23.99
CA GLY A 343 -18.49 14.04 -22.82
C GLY A 343 -19.42 13.64 -21.68
N MET A 344 -18.88 12.78 -20.83
CA MET A 344 -19.58 12.26 -19.66
C MET A 344 -19.80 13.36 -18.60
N PRO A 345 -20.96 13.41 -17.91
CA PRO A 345 -21.18 14.37 -16.82
C PRO A 345 -20.08 14.27 -15.75
N GLN A 346 -19.46 15.40 -15.39
CA GLN A 346 -18.34 15.47 -14.45
C GLN A 346 -18.64 14.81 -13.10
N TRP A 347 -19.89 14.90 -12.64
CA TRP A 347 -20.35 14.26 -11.41
C TRP A 347 -20.28 12.73 -11.51
N MET A 348 -20.68 12.14 -12.65
CA MET A 348 -20.60 10.70 -12.85
C MET A 348 -19.14 10.26 -12.91
N SER A 349 -18.27 11.04 -13.55
CA SER A 349 -16.84 10.73 -13.59
C SER A 349 -16.22 10.67 -12.18
N THR A 350 -16.53 11.67 -11.36
CA THR A 350 -16.04 11.78 -9.98
C THR A 350 -16.60 10.69 -9.06
N ILE A 351 -17.86 10.26 -9.27
CA ILE A 351 -18.49 9.26 -8.41
C ILE A 351 -18.14 7.84 -8.90
N PHE A 352 -18.37 7.52 -10.18
CA PHE A 352 -18.24 6.17 -10.73
C PHE A 352 -16.78 5.76 -11.00
N GLY A 353 -15.88 6.73 -11.21
CA GLY A 353 -14.45 6.47 -11.45
C GLY A 353 -13.62 6.28 -10.19
N TYR A 354 -14.21 6.36 -9.00
CA TYR A 354 -13.49 6.27 -7.73
C TYR A 354 -13.35 4.81 -7.28
N ASP A 355 -12.13 4.32 -7.08
CA ASP A 355 -11.89 3.02 -6.46
C ASP A 355 -11.45 3.19 -5.00
N ALA A 356 -12.35 2.88 -4.07
CA ALA A 356 -12.15 3.06 -2.64
C ALA A 356 -11.02 2.18 -2.08
N TRP A 357 -10.80 0.99 -2.64
CA TRP A 357 -9.71 0.12 -2.22
C TRP A 357 -8.36 0.71 -2.62
N HIS A 358 -8.21 1.07 -3.90
CA HIS A 358 -6.95 1.62 -4.41
C HIS A 358 -6.59 2.94 -3.75
N HIS A 359 -7.58 3.83 -3.57
CA HIS A 359 -7.38 5.07 -2.84
C HIS A 359 -6.91 4.81 -1.40
N SER A 360 -7.65 4.01 -0.64
CA SER A 360 -7.33 3.73 0.77
C SER A 360 -5.98 3.03 0.94
N THR A 361 -5.65 2.08 0.04
CA THR A 361 -4.34 1.42 0.02
C THR A 361 -3.22 2.44 -0.19
N GLN A 362 -3.40 3.40 -1.10
CA GLN A 362 -2.40 4.43 -1.35
C GLN A 362 -2.27 5.42 -0.19
N GLN A 363 -3.38 5.80 0.46
CA GLN A 363 -3.35 6.65 1.64
C GLN A 363 -2.64 5.96 2.81
N LEU A 364 -2.88 4.67 3.02
CA LEU A 364 -2.15 3.90 4.03
C LEU A 364 -0.64 3.86 3.74
N ARG A 365 -0.24 3.62 2.49
CA ARG A 365 1.18 3.66 2.09
C ARG A 365 1.81 5.02 2.38
N ASN A 366 1.16 6.10 1.96
CA ASN A 366 1.63 7.45 2.22
C ASN A 366 1.76 7.72 3.72
N TRP A 367 0.83 7.23 4.54
CA TRP A 367 0.88 7.39 5.98
C TRP A 367 2.06 6.61 6.59
N ILE A 368 2.27 5.35 6.21
CA ILE A 368 3.40 4.53 6.66
C ILE A 368 4.73 5.20 6.29
N TRP A 369 4.88 5.67 5.04
CA TRP A 369 6.13 6.24 4.56
C TRP A 369 6.46 7.63 5.12
N ASN A 370 5.49 8.32 5.74
CA ASN A 370 5.66 9.66 6.31
C ASN A 370 5.73 9.66 7.84
N GLN A 371 5.92 8.51 8.49
CA GLN A 371 6.15 8.48 9.93
C GLN A 371 7.51 9.09 10.27
N GLU A 372 7.52 10.09 11.17
CA GLU A 372 8.74 10.83 11.54
C GLU A 372 9.79 9.95 12.23
N ASP A 373 9.34 8.95 13.00
CA ASP A 373 10.20 8.08 13.81
C ASP A 373 10.92 6.99 13.00
N CYS A 374 10.54 6.77 11.73
CA CYS A 374 11.12 5.74 10.87
C CYS A 374 11.30 6.27 9.43
N PRO A 375 12.32 7.11 9.18
CA PRO A 375 12.55 7.67 7.85
C PRO A 375 12.89 6.57 6.85
N VAL A 376 12.14 6.55 5.75
CA VAL A 376 12.24 5.53 4.72
C VAL A 376 13.32 5.86 3.69
N TYR A 377 14.10 4.87 3.26
CA TYR A 377 15.09 4.99 2.20
C TYR A 377 14.42 4.97 0.82
N TRP A 378 14.49 6.09 0.10
CA TRP A 378 13.95 6.20 -1.25
C TRP A 378 15.04 5.95 -2.31
N ARG A 379 14.70 5.13 -3.30
CA ARG A 379 15.51 4.87 -4.49
C ARG A 379 14.64 4.81 -5.73
N ALA A 380 15.24 5.05 -6.90
CA ALA A 380 14.53 4.90 -8.16
C ALA A 380 14.18 3.41 -8.41
N PRO A 381 13.01 3.10 -9.00
CA PRO A 381 11.93 4.00 -9.41
C PRO A 381 10.96 4.35 -8.26
N VAL A 382 10.95 5.62 -7.83
CA VAL A 382 10.16 6.11 -6.68
C VAL A 382 8.64 5.99 -6.87
N SER A 383 8.17 5.85 -8.11
CA SER A 383 6.74 5.68 -8.43
C SER A 383 6.12 4.42 -7.83
N PHE A 384 6.93 3.44 -7.43
CA PHE A 384 6.48 2.19 -6.81
C PHE A 384 6.58 2.18 -5.29
N GLY A 385 6.97 3.31 -4.68
CA GLY A 385 7.28 3.39 -3.26
C GLY A 385 8.76 3.23 -2.97
N PRO A 386 9.14 3.07 -1.70
CA PRO A 386 10.52 2.86 -1.29
C PRO A 386 11.00 1.49 -1.75
N LEU A 387 12.26 1.42 -2.15
CA LEU A 387 12.83 0.18 -2.69
C LEU A 387 13.45 -0.65 -1.55
N PRO A 388 13.11 -1.94 -1.43
CA PRO A 388 13.67 -2.80 -0.38
C PRO A 388 15.17 -3.01 -0.56
N GLY A 389 15.89 -3.15 0.55
CA GLY A 389 17.34 -3.32 0.57
C GLY A 389 17.81 -3.77 1.96
N PRO A 390 19.12 -3.78 2.22
CA PRO A 390 19.65 -4.23 3.50
C PRO A 390 19.10 -3.48 4.72
N ARG A 391 18.67 -2.22 4.53
CA ARG A 391 18.21 -1.33 5.60
C ARG A 391 16.70 -1.33 5.82
N GLN A 392 15.91 -1.82 4.87
CA GLN A 392 14.45 -1.80 4.99
C GLN A 392 13.71 -2.73 4.01
N ASP A 393 12.46 -3.08 4.32
CA ASP A 393 11.50 -3.69 3.42
C ASP A 393 10.78 -2.66 2.52
N TRP A 394 9.76 -3.10 1.75
CA TRP A 394 8.97 -2.23 0.85
C TRP A 394 7.97 -1.32 1.57
N LEU A 395 7.78 -1.50 2.88
CA LEU A 395 7.00 -0.62 3.74
C LEU A 395 7.88 0.37 4.49
N GLY A 396 9.20 0.18 4.50
CA GLY A 396 10.17 1.00 5.22
C GLY A 396 10.57 0.43 6.58
N ASN A 397 10.15 -0.80 6.92
CA ASN A 397 10.54 -1.43 8.18
C ASN A 397 11.98 -1.97 8.10
N PRO A 398 12.82 -1.81 9.13
CA PRO A 398 14.19 -2.31 9.14
C PRO A 398 14.26 -3.84 9.21
N HIS A 399 15.38 -4.41 8.73
CA HIS A 399 15.68 -5.84 8.84
C HIS A 399 16.56 -6.13 10.07
N VAL A 400 16.51 -7.36 10.56
CA VAL A 400 17.38 -7.83 11.65
C VAL A 400 18.40 -8.83 11.09
N GLY A 401 19.67 -8.44 11.00
CA GLY A 401 20.73 -9.24 10.37
C GLY A 401 21.45 -10.25 11.27
N GLU A 402 20.92 -10.56 12.46
CA GLU A 402 21.61 -11.38 13.46
C GLU A 402 21.83 -12.85 13.02
N HIS A 403 20.87 -13.42 12.29
CA HIS A 403 20.94 -14.79 11.78
C HIS A 403 21.68 -14.91 10.44
N SER A 404 21.86 -13.80 9.72
CA SER A 404 22.62 -13.79 8.47
C SER A 404 24.05 -14.27 8.70
N THR A 405 24.56 -15.04 7.73
CA THR A 405 25.87 -15.69 7.83
C THR A 405 26.89 -14.97 6.96
N PHE A 406 28.17 -15.03 7.34
CA PHE A 406 29.26 -14.53 6.52
C PHE A 406 30.45 -15.50 6.51
N ASN A 407 31.19 -15.48 5.41
CA ASN A 407 32.49 -16.14 5.23
C ASN A 407 33.47 -15.21 4.51
N THR A 408 34.46 -14.71 5.24
CA THR A 408 35.45 -13.74 4.76
C THR A 408 36.81 -14.39 4.59
N ALA A 409 37.37 -14.39 3.39
CA ALA A 409 38.78 -14.70 3.15
C ALA A 409 39.55 -13.40 2.84
N SER A 410 40.61 -13.10 3.60
CA SER A 410 41.35 -11.83 3.48
C SER A 410 42.86 -12.07 3.35
N ILE A 411 43.52 -11.24 2.54
CA ILE A 411 44.99 -11.16 2.41
C ILE A 411 45.40 -9.72 2.69
N ARG A 412 46.09 -9.50 3.81
CA ARG A 412 46.74 -8.24 4.16
C ARG A 412 48.19 -8.31 3.73
N PHE A 413 48.67 -7.29 3.05
CA PHE A 413 50.01 -7.26 2.48
C PHE A 413 50.63 -5.86 2.49
N GLN A 414 51.96 -5.82 2.45
CA GLN A 414 52.74 -4.62 2.23
C GLN A 414 52.88 -4.34 0.73
N THR A 415 52.77 -3.07 0.36
CA THR A 415 52.88 -2.61 -1.02
C THR A 415 53.49 -1.21 -1.12
N SER A 416 53.67 -0.73 -2.35
CA SER A 416 54.20 0.61 -2.66
C SER A 416 53.18 1.70 -2.36
N ARG A 417 53.48 2.55 -1.37
CA ARG A 417 52.64 3.72 -1.06
C ARG A 417 52.52 4.67 -2.25
N ALA A 418 53.60 4.85 -3.00
CA ALA A 418 53.63 5.75 -4.16
C ALA A 418 52.64 5.35 -5.26
N ILE A 419 52.37 4.05 -5.41
CA ILE A 419 51.33 3.57 -6.36
C ILE A 419 49.94 3.83 -5.78
N LEU A 420 49.75 3.53 -4.48
CA LEU A 420 48.48 3.70 -3.80
C LEU A 420 48.04 5.17 -3.64
N ASP A 421 48.98 6.11 -3.50
CA ASP A 421 48.69 7.56 -3.47
C ASP A 421 47.87 7.98 -4.70
N ASN A 422 48.15 7.38 -5.86
CA ASN A 422 47.46 7.68 -7.12
C ASN A 422 46.04 7.09 -7.21
N LEU A 423 45.60 6.34 -6.19
CA LEU A 423 44.26 5.76 -6.09
C LEU A 423 43.36 6.53 -5.11
N LEU A 424 43.91 7.53 -4.41
CA LEU A 424 43.13 8.38 -3.52
C LEU A 424 42.31 9.40 -4.34
N PRO A 425 41.06 9.69 -3.94
CA PRO A 425 40.12 10.41 -4.79
C PRO A 425 40.45 11.89 -4.95
N ASN A 426 41.07 12.51 -3.95
CA ASN A 426 41.47 13.91 -3.96
C ASN A 426 42.53 14.20 -2.88
N SER A 427 43.01 15.45 -2.83
CA SER A 427 44.06 15.91 -1.92
C SER A 427 43.65 15.96 -0.43
N SER A 428 42.38 15.79 -0.09
CA SER A 428 41.95 15.66 1.30
C SER A 428 42.36 14.32 1.91
N PHE A 429 42.65 13.31 1.08
CA PHE A 429 43.12 12.01 1.51
C PHE A 429 44.64 11.93 1.41
N ARG A 430 45.29 11.36 2.43
CA ARG A 430 46.73 11.09 2.44
C ARG A 430 47.04 9.91 3.34
N PHE A 431 48.16 9.23 3.14
CA PHE A 431 48.65 8.27 4.13
C PHE A 431 49.20 8.98 5.37
N SER A 432 49.00 8.40 6.55
CA SER A 432 49.57 8.89 7.81
C SER A 432 51.08 8.66 7.90
N SER A 433 51.58 7.62 7.25
CA SER A 433 53.00 7.26 7.22
C SER A 433 53.77 8.09 6.19
N LEU A 434 54.97 8.54 6.57
CA LEU A 434 55.93 9.21 5.68
C LEU A 434 56.77 8.21 4.85
N GLY A 435 56.72 6.91 5.18
CA GLY A 435 57.52 5.87 4.52
C GLY A 435 57.04 5.55 3.10
N THR A 436 57.83 4.82 2.32
CA THR A 436 57.45 4.41 0.94
C THR A 436 56.62 3.13 0.88
N ILE A 437 56.43 2.46 2.02
CA ILE A 437 55.66 1.23 2.17
C ILE A 437 54.32 1.56 2.84
N ALA A 438 53.24 0.98 2.33
CA ALA A 438 51.89 1.05 2.88
C ALA A 438 51.29 -0.36 2.98
N GLU A 439 50.19 -0.47 3.71
CA GLU A 439 49.45 -1.72 3.88
C GLU A 439 48.10 -1.65 3.20
N ALA A 440 47.72 -2.76 2.57
CA ALA A 440 46.42 -2.94 1.96
C ALA A 440 45.88 -4.34 2.26
N THR A 441 44.57 -4.48 2.20
CA THR A 441 43.88 -5.76 2.31
C THR A 441 43.02 -5.98 1.09
N ILE A 442 43.12 -7.17 0.49
CA ILE A 442 42.10 -7.68 -0.42
C ILE A 442 41.27 -8.72 0.33
N SER A 443 39.95 -8.56 0.29
CA SER A 443 39.02 -9.48 0.96
C SER A 443 37.95 -9.98 0.00
N CYS A 444 37.65 -11.27 0.07
CA CYS A 444 36.50 -11.88 -0.53
C CYS A 444 35.50 -12.28 0.56
N ASN A 445 34.29 -11.74 0.49
CA ASN A 445 33.24 -11.93 1.47
C ASN A 445 32.05 -12.62 0.79
N THR A 446 31.65 -13.77 1.32
CA THR A 446 30.38 -14.42 0.98
C THR A 446 29.41 -14.14 2.11
N ILE A 447 28.24 -13.56 1.84
CA ILE A 447 27.17 -13.43 2.83
C ILE A 447 25.93 -14.17 2.35
N ASP A 448 25.16 -14.71 3.29
CA ASP A 448 24.00 -15.58 2.99
C ASP A 448 22.96 -15.50 4.11
N GLN A 449 21.76 -16.03 3.87
CA GLN A 449 20.60 -15.92 4.78
C GLN A 449 20.21 -14.46 5.04
N MET A 450 20.13 -13.66 3.96
CA MET A 450 19.74 -12.26 4.02
C MET A 450 18.22 -12.11 3.85
N ASP A 451 17.53 -11.56 4.85
CA ASP A 451 16.07 -11.40 4.83
C ASP A 451 15.57 -10.60 3.62
N TRP A 452 16.27 -9.51 3.33
CA TRP A 452 15.95 -8.62 2.21
C TRP A 452 16.18 -9.25 0.83
N LEU A 453 16.84 -10.42 0.76
CA LEU A 453 17.01 -11.24 -0.44
C LEU A 453 16.23 -12.57 -0.34
N GLY A 454 15.24 -12.67 0.56
CA GLY A 454 14.42 -13.87 0.70
C GLY A 454 15.21 -15.11 1.18
N GLY A 455 16.26 -14.90 1.99
CA GLY A 455 17.14 -15.95 2.49
C GLY A 455 18.31 -16.31 1.58
N GLY A 456 18.49 -15.59 0.47
CA GLY A 456 19.65 -15.72 -0.42
C GLY A 456 20.89 -14.96 0.06
N GLY A 457 21.93 -15.00 -0.77
CA GLY A 457 23.25 -14.45 -0.51
C GLY A 457 23.98 -13.97 -1.76
N TYR A 458 25.16 -13.39 -1.58
CA TYR A 458 26.02 -12.92 -2.66
C TYR A 458 27.49 -12.82 -2.22
N ASP A 459 28.38 -12.67 -3.21
CA ASP A 459 29.82 -12.55 -3.00
C ASP A 459 30.33 -11.16 -3.33
N MET A 460 31.38 -10.77 -2.64
CA MET A 460 32.04 -9.48 -2.79
C MET A 460 33.56 -9.65 -2.79
N LEU A 461 34.28 -8.86 -3.58
CA LEU A 461 35.75 -8.80 -3.61
C LEU A 461 36.20 -7.35 -3.57
N GLY A 462 36.88 -6.92 -2.50
CA GLY A 462 37.24 -5.52 -2.30
C GLY A 462 38.71 -5.29 -1.97
N LEU A 463 39.24 -4.14 -2.39
CA LEU A 463 40.57 -3.63 -2.01
C LEU A 463 40.42 -2.45 -1.04
N THR A 464 41.06 -2.58 0.13
CA THR A 464 41.07 -1.54 1.17
C THR A 464 42.50 -1.09 1.47
N LEU A 465 42.72 0.21 1.56
CA LEU A 465 43.99 0.82 1.96
C LEU A 465 43.95 1.20 3.43
N HIS A 466 45.04 0.95 4.16
CA HIS A 466 45.10 1.23 5.60
C HIS A 466 45.98 2.44 5.91
N GLY A 467 45.75 3.05 7.08
CA GLY A 467 46.54 4.20 7.55
C GLY A 467 46.25 5.48 6.75
N ILE A 468 44.99 5.69 6.36
CA ILE A 468 44.56 6.88 5.62
C ILE A 468 44.13 7.97 6.59
N GLN A 469 44.55 9.19 6.31
CA GLN A 469 44.08 10.43 6.91
C GLN A 469 43.19 11.16 5.92
N TYR A 470 41.99 11.53 6.37
CA TYR A 470 41.12 12.46 5.67
C TYR A 470 41.13 13.80 6.40
N THR A 471 41.31 14.91 5.69
CA THR A 471 41.19 16.28 6.23
C THR A 471 39.94 16.93 5.65
N ASN A 472 38.97 17.25 6.51
CA ASN A 472 37.75 17.95 6.07
C ASN A 472 38.04 19.44 5.77
N LYS A 473 37.04 20.17 5.30
CA LYS A 473 37.18 21.60 4.94
C LYS A 473 37.52 22.50 6.12
N GLU A 474 37.18 22.09 7.34
CA GLU A 474 37.47 22.80 8.59
C GLU A 474 38.88 22.51 9.12
N GLY A 475 39.61 21.57 8.51
CA GLY A 475 40.95 21.16 8.94
C GLY A 475 40.95 20.00 9.94
N ASN A 476 39.80 19.42 10.28
CA ASN A 476 39.69 18.26 11.16
C ASN A 476 40.25 17.03 10.44
N VAL A 477 41.09 16.28 11.15
CA VAL A 477 41.75 15.08 10.62
C VAL A 477 41.11 13.84 11.20
N LEU A 478 40.68 12.93 10.33
CA LEU A 478 40.16 11.62 10.68
C LEU A 478 41.08 10.53 10.16
N GLN A 479 41.24 9.45 10.92
CA GLN A 479 42.09 8.33 10.54
C GLN A 479 41.26 7.08 10.29
N GLY A 480 41.42 6.46 9.13
CA GLY A 480 40.64 5.29 8.79
C GLY A 480 41.30 4.43 7.75
N SER A 481 40.52 3.46 7.26
CA SER A 481 40.86 2.72 6.06
C SER A 481 40.01 3.24 4.90
N PHE A 482 40.54 3.25 3.68
CA PHE A 482 39.81 3.71 2.50
C PHE A 482 39.47 2.54 1.59
N LEU A 483 38.20 2.37 1.25
CA LEU A 483 37.77 1.36 0.28
C LEU A 483 37.93 1.92 -1.14
N VAL A 484 38.84 1.32 -1.92
CA VAL A 484 39.14 1.80 -3.28
C VAL A 484 38.09 1.32 -4.28
N VAL A 485 37.78 0.03 -4.22
CA VAL A 485 36.84 -0.64 -5.11
C VAL A 485 36.24 -1.86 -4.40
N LEU A 486 34.99 -2.16 -4.71
CA LEU A 486 34.30 -3.36 -4.27
C LEU A 486 33.56 -3.99 -5.46
N PHE A 487 33.97 -5.19 -5.86
CA PHE A 487 33.25 -5.97 -6.84
C PHE A 487 32.17 -6.80 -6.16
N GLU A 488 30.97 -6.89 -6.73
CA GLU A 488 29.91 -7.78 -6.26
C GLU A 488 29.29 -8.52 -7.46
N ASN A 489 28.75 -9.71 -7.20
CA ASN A 489 28.12 -10.55 -8.23
C ASN A 489 26.58 -10.41 -8.32
N LEU A 490 26.00 -9.47 -7.58
CA LEU A 490 24.56 -9.18 -7.58
C LEU A 490 24.32 -7.67 -7.70
N ALA A 491 23.35 -7.26 -8.53
CA ALA A 491 23.08 -5.84 -8.78
C ALA A 491 22.41 -5.13 -7.59
N ASP A 492 21.55 -5.84 -6.87
CA ASP A 492 20.77 -5.32 -5.75
C ASP A 492 21.65 -4.68 -4.65
N PRO A 493 22.72 -5.33 -4.13
CA PRO A 493 23.64 -4.72 -3.17
C PRO A 493 24.52 -3.63 -3.80
N ILE A 494 24.77 -3.67 -5.11
CA ILE A 494 25.53 -2.63 -5.83
C ILE A 494 24.75 -1.32 -5.81
N LEU A 495 23.48 -1.36 -6.21
CA LEU A 495 22.64 -0.16 -6.33
C LEU A 495 22.45 0.51 -4.96
N THR A 496 21.99 -0.26 -3.95
CA THR A 496 21.80 0.26 -2.59
C THR A 496 23.09 0.84 -1.99
N GLY A 497 24.22 0.13 -2.13
CA GLY A 497 25.49 0.60 -1.57
C GLY A 497 26.03 1.85 -2.25
N ARG A 498 25.82 2.02 -3.57
CA ARG A 498 26.24 3.21 -4.31
C ARG A 498 25.33 4.41 -4.04
N GLU A 499 24.02 4.21 -4.15
CA GLU A 499 23.03 5.29 -4.11
C GLU A 499 22.79 5.82 -2.69
N GLU A 500 22.90 4.96 -1.68
CA GLU A 500 22.63 5.35 -0.30
C GLU A 500 23.92 5.73 0.42
N LEU A 501 25.01 4.96 0.21
CA LEU A 501 26.24 5.06 1.01
C LEU A 501 27.47 5.54 0.23
N GLY A 502 27.43 5.53 -1.11
CA GLY A 502 28.55 5.92 -1.95
C GLY A 502 29.65 4.89 -2.11
N PHE A 503 29.43 3.62 -1.76
CA PHE A 503 30.44 2.58 -1.93
C PHE A 503 30.88 2.49 -3.42
N PRO A 504 32.18 2.30 -3.72
CA PRO A 504 32.69 2.20 -5.09
C PRO A 504 32.42 0.81 -5.69
N LYS A 505 31.13 0.45 -5.75
CA LYS A 505 30.72 -0.89 -6.17
C LYS A 505 30.68 -1.04 -7.68
N LEU A 506 31.17 -2.17 -8.19
CA LEU A 506 31.15 -2.56 -9.59
C LEU A 506 30.71 -4.02 -9.71
N PHE A 507 30.09 -4.38 -10.82
CA PHE A 507 29.72 -5.77 -11.07
C PHE A 507 30.92 -6.61 -11.53
N ALA A 508 31.07 -7.81 -10.98
CA ALA A 508 31.90 -8.88 -11.53
C ALA A 508 31.26 -10.24 -11.25
N SER A 509 31.44 -11.23 -12.13
CA SER A 509 31.23 -12.62 -11.74
C SER A 509 32.30 -12.98 -10.71
N ILE A 510 31.90 -13.57 -9.59
CA ILE A 510 32.82 -13.99 -8.52
C ILE A 510 32.54 -15.46 -8.23
N ASP A 511 33.51 -16.31 -8.54
CA ASP A 511 33.46 -17.74 -8.27
C ASP A 511 34.33 -18.03 -7.04
N VAL A 512 33.70 -18.53 -5.97
CA VAL A 512 34.38 -18.88 -4.72
C VAL A 512 34.33 -20.39 -4.52
N SER A 513 35.50 -21.03 -4.53
CA SER A 513 35.66 -22.45 -4.19
C SER A 513 36.34 -22.57 -2.83
N ARG A 514 35.68 -23.27 -1.90
CA ARG A 514 36.18 -23.45 -0.53
C ARG A 514 36.34 -24.94 -0.23
N THR A 515 37.50 -25.29 0.30
CA THR A 515 37.77 -26.61 0.88
C THR A 515 38.13 -26.45 2.36
N ASN A 516 38.47 -27.55 3.02
CA ASN A 516 38.98 -27.49 4.40
C ASN A 516 40.33 -26.77 4.47
N ASP A 517 41.17 -26.96 3.46
CA ASP A 517 42.58 -26.56 3.48
C ASP A 517 42.87 -25.37 2.54
N SER A 518 41.92 -24.96 1.69
CA SER A 518 42.12 -23.87 0.74
C SER A 518 40.86 -23.08 0.42
N VAL A 519 41.06 -21.84 -0.01
CA VAL A 519 40.04 -20.99 -0.65
C VAL A 519 40.61 -20.49 -1.98
N GLN A 520 39.83 -20.60 -3.04
CA GLN A 520 40.15 -20.05 -4.35
C GLN A 520 39.05 -19.09 -4.79
N VAL A 521 39.43 -17.92 -5.25
CA VAL A 521 38.51 -16.90 -5.75
C VAL A 521 38.93 -16.51 -7.16
N ARG A 522 37.96 -16.49 -8.08
CA ARG A 522 38.13 -15.94 -9.42
C ARG A 522 37.09 -14.87 -9.66
N ALA A 523 37.53 -13.69 -10.11
CA ALA A 523 36.62 -12.66 -10.57
C ALA A 523 36.76 -12.42 -12.07
N GLY A 524 35.65 -12.12 -12.73
CA GLY A 524 35.60 -11.93 -14.17
C GLY A 524 34.48 -11.03 -14.63
N TRP A 525 34.49 -10.71 -15.92
CA TRP A 525 33.42 -9.97 -16.58
C TRP A 525 33.16 -10.57 -17.96
N ARG A 526 31.92 -11.01 -18.21
CA ARG A 526 31.47 -11.63 -19.47
C ARG A 526 32.39 -12.75 -19.99
N GLY A 527 32.87 -13.60 -19.07
CA GLY A 527 33.73 -14.76 -19.40
C GLY A 527 35.23 -14.47 -19.41
N HIS A 528 35.65 -13.21 -19.28
CA HIS A 528 37.05 -12.85 -19.12
C HIS A 528 37.43 -12.75 -17.65
N ALA A 529 38.19 -13.73 -17.14
CA ALA A 529 38.70 -13.72 -15.79
C ALA A 529 39.84 -12.71 -15.67
N PHE A 530 39.81 -11.89 -14.62
CA PHE A 530 40.79 -10.82 -14.41
C PHE A 530 41.39 -10.80 -13.00
N ALA A 531 40.82 -11.53 -12.04
CA ALA A 531 41.38 -11.64 -10.69
C ALA A 531 41.45 -13.10 -10.26
N HIS A 532 42.59 -13.46 -9.65
CA HIS A 532 42.88 -14.80 -9.16
C HIS A 532 43.47 -14.71 -7.76
N LEU A 533 42.76 -15.24 -6.77
CA LEU A 533 43.22 -15.25 -5.38
C LEU A 533 43.19 -16.66 -4.82
N GLN A 534 44.18 -16.97 -4.00
CA GLN A 534 44.32 -18.29 -3.38
C GLN A 534 44.81 -18.15 -1.94
N TRP A 535 44.23 -18.96 -1.07
CA TRP A 535 44.68 -19.22 0.30
C TRP A 535 44.92 -20.73 0.39
N GLU A 536 46.11 -21.13 0.82
CA GLU A 536 46.50 -22.54 0.90
C GLU A 536 46.99 -22.92 2.31
N ASP A 537 46.86 -24.20 2.62
CA ASP A 537 47.15 -24.81 3.92
C ASP A 537 46.48 -24.05 5.07
N LEU A 538 45.16 -23.88 4.98
CA LEU A 538 44.35 -23.28 6.03
C LEU A 538 44.35 -24.14 7.28
N GLN A 539 44.88 -23.57 8.37
CA GLN A 539 44.93 -24.22 9.68
C GLN A 539 44.00 -23.52 10.66
N GLU A 540 43.22 -24.31 11.37
CA GLU A 540 42.27 -23.82 12.37
C GLU A 540 43.00 -23.24 13.57
N MET A 541 42.54 -22.06 14.02
CA MET A 541 43.10 -21.41 15.20
C MET A 541 42.44 -21.95 16.47
N HIS A 542 43.26 -22.40 17.42
CA HIS A 542 42.80 -22.91 18.71
C HIS A 542 42.15 -21.84 19.61
N THR A 543 42.43 -20.56 19.35
CA THR A 543 41.80 -19.41 19.99
C THR A 543 41.04 -18.60 18.95
N VAL A 544 39.72 -18.54 19.08
CA VAL A 544 38.86 -17.64 18.30
C VAL A 544 38.91 -16.26 18.99
N PRO A 545 39.51 -15.23 18.37
CA PRO A 545 39.42 -13.88 18.90
C PRO A 545 37.95 -13.46 18.94
N GLN A 546 37.49 -12.85 20.04
CA GLN A 546 36.09 -12.40 20.16
C GLN A 546 35.76 -11.23 19.20
N SER A 547 36.74 -10.65 18.51
CA SER A 547 36.60 -9.43 17.71
C SER A 547 37.47 -9.39 16.44
N SER A 548 37.32 -10.35 15.51
CA SER A 548 37.78 -10.12 14.14
C SER A 548 36.74 -9.28 13.37
N TYR A 549 36.83 -7.95 13.50
CA TYR A 549 36.21 -7.07 12.52
C TYR A 549 36.77 -7.37 11.13
N MET A 550 36.02 -7.10 10.05
CA MET A 550 36.46 -7.29 8.64
C MET A 550 37.75 -6.50 8.29
N PHE A 551 38.29 -5.73 9.24
CA PHE A 551 39.59 -5.06 9.21
C PHE A 551 40.35 -5.40 10.53
N SER A 552 41.37 -6.26 10.48
CA SER A 552 42.01 -6.84 11.68
C SER A 552 43.03 -5.95 12.43
N GLU A 553 42.72 -5.76 13.71
CA GLU A 553 43.47 -5.77 14.98
C GLU A 553 45.00 -5.57 15.18
N GLU A 554 45.88 -5.38 14.20
CA GLU A 554 47.33 -5.22 14.51
C GLU A 554 48.03 -3.96 13.93
N VAL A 555 47.32 -2.84 13.86
CA VAL A 555 47.92 -1.49 13.88
C VAL A 555 47.45 -0.83 15.17
N PRO A 556 48.27 -0.02 15.88
CA PRO A 556 47.78 0.72 17.04
C PRO A 556 46.48 1.40 16.64
N LYS A 557 45.36 1.09 17.30
CA LYS A 557 44.04 1.67 17.01
C LYS A 557 44.24 3.13 16.62
N PRO A 558 44.02 3.52 15.34
CA PRO A 558 43.88 4.93 15.04
C PRO A 558 42.75 5.39 15.95
N LYS A 559 43.00 6.41 16.77
CA LYS A 559 42.11 6.73 17.87
C LYS A 559 40.67 7.01 17.45
N ASP A 560 40.38 7.30 16.18
CA ASP A 560 39.04 7.47 15.62
C ASP A 560 39.06 7.30 14.09
N GLY A 561 38.08 6.60 13.48
CA GLY A 561 37.60 6.98 12.13
C GLY A 561 36.98 5.96 11.16
N GLY A 562 36.82 4.67 11.48
CA GLY A 562 36.02 3.74 10.66
C GLY A 562 36.52 3.49 9.22
N LEU A 563 35.63 3.03 8.34
CA LEU A 563 35.88 2.86 6.90
C LEU A 563 35.43 4.12 6.15
N LEU A 564 36.36 4.69 5.38
CA LEU A 564 36.14 5.87 4.56
C LEU A 564 35.70 5.45 3.15
N ILE A 565 34.62 6.05 2.70
CA ILE A 565 33.98 5.85 1.40
C ILE A 565 33.88 7.20 0.69
N TYR A 566 34.04 7.23 -0.64
CA TYR A 566 33.93 8.46 -1.41
C TYR A 566 32.72 8.42 -2.34
N ARG A 567 31.72 9.26 -2.06
CA ARG A 567 30.49 9.34 -2.84
C ARG A 567 30.60 10.39 -3.92
N TYR A 568 30.43 9.96 -5.17
CA TYR A 568 30.38 10.84 -6.34
C TYR A 568 29.19 10.50 -7.24
N ILE A 569 28.32 11.49 -7.49
CA ILE A 569 27.20 11.42 -8.45
C ILE A 569 27.37 12.56 -9.46
N PRO A 570 27.54 12.27 -10.76
CA PRO A 570 27.74 13.31 -11.76
C PRO A 570 26.46 14.11 -12.00
N ALA A 571 26.62 15.43 -12.20
CA ALA A 571 25.51 16.30 -12.55
C ALA A 571 25.05 16.07 -14.00
N VAL A 572 23.73 15.98 -14.20
CA VAL A 572 23.14 15.73 -15.52
C VAL A 572 23.47 16.87 -16.49
N GLY A 573 24.06 16.53 -17.64
CA GLY A 573 24.39 17.48 -18.70
C GLY A 573 25.53 18.46 -18.39
N CYS A 574 26.22 18.31 -17.25
CA CYS A 574 27.25 19.24 -16.80
C CYS A 574 28.59 18.53 -16.51
N PRO A 575 29.39 18.17 -17.53
CA PRO A 575 30.68 17.50 -17.34
C PRO A 575 31.58 18.24 -16.34
N GLY A 576 32.19 17.48 -15.42
CA GLY A 576 33.06 18.01 -14.36
C GLY A 576 32.34 18.59 -13.14
N LYS A 577 31.01 18.63 -13.12
CA LYS A 577 30.20 18.98 -11.95
C LYS A 577 29.51 17.73 -11.38
N ALA A 578 29.33 17.73 -10.07
CA ALA A 578 28.70 16.64 -9.34
C ALA A 578 27.47 17.14 -8.56
N ASP A 579 26.42 16.32 -8.53
CA ASP A 579 25.25 16.51 -7.65
C ASP A 579 25.55 16.02 -6.22
N ALA A 580 26.47 15.07 -6.08
CA ALA A 580 27.03 14.65 -4.80
C ALA A 580 28.54 14.44 -4.94
N ASP A 581 29.31 15.03 -4.03
CA ASP A 581 30.78 14.94 -3.99
C ASP A 581 31.24 15.11 -2.53
N TYR A 582 31.36 14.00 -1.79
CA TYR A 582 31.74 14.03 -0.37
C TYR A 582 32.18 12.66 0.15
N THR A 583 32.84 12.68 1.30
CA THR A 583 33.26 11.48 2.03
C THR A 583 32.14 10.99 2.96
N VAL A 584 31.96 9.67 3.00
CA VAL A 584 31.07 8.96 3.94
C VAL A 584 31.94 8.13 4.87
N VAL A 585 31.58 8.09 6.15
CA VAL A 585 32.23 7.26 7.17
C VAL A 585 31.28 6.15 7.56
N VAL A 586 31.78 4.92 7.52
CA VAL A 586 31.13 3.75 8.11
C VAL A 586 31.85 3.47 9.43
N PRO A 587 31.22 3.76 10.59
CA PRO A 587 31.83 3.51 11.88
C PRO A 587 31.99 2.00 12.12
N PRO A 588 32.87 1.58 13.05
CA PRO A 588 32.82 0.23 13.57
C PRO A 588 31.42 -0.09 14.14
N PRO A 589 30.92 -1.33 13.99
CA PRO A 589 29.62 -1.71 14.50
C PRO A 589 29.58 -1.61 16.02
N GLU A 590 28.46 -1.13 16.57
CA GLU A 590 28.24 -1.11 18.02
C GLU A 590 28.24 -2.52 18.62
N SER A 591 27.62 -3.47 17.90
CA SER A 591 27.59 -4.89 18.27
C SER A 591 28.40 -5.71 17.27
N PRO A 592 29.53 -6.31 17.68
CA PRO A 592 30.37 -7.06 16.77
C PRO A 592 29.71 -8.37 16.31
N PRO A 593 30.01 -8.84 15.10
CA PRO A 593 29.49 -10.11 14.59
C PRO A 593 29.99 -11.30 15.42
N ARG A 594 29.20 -12.37 15.47
CA ARG A 594 29.54 -13.60 16.20
C ARG A 594 30.41 -14.49 15.34
N ILE A 595 31.69 -14.56 15.66
CA ILE A 595 32.65 -15.42 14.97
C ILE A 595 32.49 -16.86 15.44
N ARG A 596 32.43 -17.78 14.47
CA ARG A 596 32.33 -19.22 14.71
C ARG A 596 33.66 -19.93 14.43
N ARG A 597 34.38 -19.51 13.39
CA ARG A 597 35.60 -20.18 12.95
C ARG A 597 36.63 -19.20 12.40
N VAL A 598 37.90 -19.44 12.71
CA VAL A 598 39.04 -18.71 12.13
C VAL A 598 40.09 -19.71 11.67
N ARG A 599 40.52 -19.58 10.41
CA ARG A 599 41.58 -20.40 9.81
C ARG A 599 42.65 -19.49 9.22
N LYS A 600 43.92 -19.75 9.51
CA LYS A 600 45.06 -18.99 8.97
C LYS A 600 45.72 -19.78 7.84
N ALA A 601 45.99 -19.13 6.72
CA ALA A 601 46.66 -19.74 5.59
C ALA A 601 48.18 -19.66 5.77
N ARG A 602 48.90 -20.70 5.32
CA ARG A 602 50.38 -20.67 5.29
C ARG A 602 50.88 -19.81 4.15
N THR A 603 50.23 -19.91 2.99
CA THR A 603 50.55 -19.17 1.77
C THR A 603 49.29 -18.55 1.20
N ALA A 604 49.46 -17.39 0.57
CA ALA A 604 48.38 -16.73 -0.15
C ALA A 604 48.93 -15.99 -1.36
N GLN A 605 48.12 -15.92 -2.41
CA GLN A 605 48.48 -15.30 -3.67
C GLN A 605 47.36 -14.39 -4.14
N VAL A 606 47.75 -13.27 -4.76
CA VAL A 606 46.87 -12.31 -5.42
C VAL A 606 47.47 -12.01 -6.78
N ALA A 607 46.69 -12.19 -7.83
CA ALA A 607 47.06 -11.80 -9.19
C ALA A 607 45.88 -11.13 -9.89
N PHE A 608 46.19 -10.07 -10.65
CA PHE A 608 45.24 -9.41 -11.54
C PHE A 608 45.79 -9.42 -12.96
N ASP A 609 44.99 -9.88 -13.91
CA ASP A 609 45.28 -9.79 -15.33
C ASP A 609 44.63 -8.51 -15.86
N PRO A 610 45.40 -7.51 -16.34
CA PRO A 610 44.86 -6.20 -16.72
C PRO A 610 43.87 -6.28 -17.88
N LEU A 611 44.05 -7.28 -18.75
CA LEU A 611 43.34 -7.52 -20.01
C LEU A 611 43.30 -6.27 -20.91
N SER A 612 42.72 -6.41 -22.10
CA SER A 612 42.55 -5.29 -23.03
C SER A 612 41.26 -4.52 -22.78
N TRP A 613 41.16 -3.31 -23.35
CA TRP A 613 39.92 -2.53 -23.35
C TRP A 613 38.76 -3.28 -24.04
N GLN A 614 39.05 -4.11 -25.04
CA GLN A 614 38.04 -4.90 -25.74
C GLN A 614 37.44 -6.00 -24.84
N GLU A 615 38.25 -6.58 -23.96
CA GLU A 615 37.81 -7.62 -23.02
C GLU A 615 37.10 -7.03 -21.79
N LEU A 616 37.56 -5.88 -21.31
CA LEU A 616 37.03 -5.19 -20.12
C LEU A 616 36.64 -3.72 -20.41
N PRO A 617 35.70 -3.42 -21.33
CA PRO A 617 35.40 -2.05 -21.76
C PRO A 617 34.99 -1.09 -20.63
N THR A 618 34.36 -1.59 -19.56
CA THR A 618 33.93 -0.78 -18.41
C THR A 618 34.83 -0.95 -17.17
N LEU A 619 35.80 -1.87 -17.21
CA LEU A 619 36.61 -2.26 -16.05
C LEU A 619 38.13 -2.19 -16.31
N HIS A 620 38.58 -2.07 -17.56
CA HIS A 620 40.00 -2.13 -17.93
C HIS A 620 40.83 -1.09 -17.18
N SER A 621 40.33 0.15 -17.07
CA SER A 621 41.01 1.20 -16.31
C SER A 621 41.12 0.87 -14.81
N VAL A 622 40.16 0.14 -14.24
CA VAL A 622 40.20 -0.28 -12.84
C VAL A 622 41.17 -1.45 -12.66
N VAL A 623 41.01 -2.51 -13.45
CA VAL A 623 41.80 -3.74 -13.35
C VAL A 623 43.27 -3.51 -13.72
N SER A 624 43.54 -2.70 -14.76
CA SER A 624 44.91 -2.33 -15.12
C SER A 624 45.63 -1.62 -13.97
N ARG A 625 44.94 -0.76 -13.21
CA ARG A 625 45.51 -0.07 -12.05
C ARG A 625 45.69 -1.01 -10.86
N LEU A 626 44.82 -2.01 -10.69
CA LEU A 626 44.99 -3.06 -9.67
C LEU A 626 46.22 -3.94 -9.96
N ALA A 627 46.45 -4.28 -11.23
CA ALA A 627 47.58 -5.09 -11.67
C ALA A 627 48.94 -4.39 -11.47
N GLU A 628 48.97 -3.06 -11.37
CA GLU A 628 50.19 -2.31 -11.06
C GLU A 628 50.63 -2.44 -9.61
N ILE A 629 49.77 -2.91 -8.68
CA ILE A 629 50.05 -2.93 -7.23
C ILE A 629 50.98 -4.12 -6.90
N PRO A 630 52.25 -3.90 -6.52
CA PRO A 630 53.14 -4.99 -6.18
C PRO A 630 52.84 -5.54 -4.79
N VAL A 631 52.77 -6.85 -4.62
CA VAL A 631 52.72 -7.50 -3.31
C VAL A 631 54.16 -7.67 -2.82
N LEU A 632 54.63 -6.78 -1.93
CA LEU A 632 56.00 -6.82 -1.41
C LEU A 632 56.18 -7.90 -0.33
N GLY A 633 55.10 -8.22 0.39
CA GLY A 633 55.07 -9.27 1.39
C GLY A 633 53.68 -9.43 1.99
N VAL A 634 53.24 -10.69 2.17
CA VAL A 634 51.98 -11.01 2.83
C VAL A 634 52.19 -10.95 4.34
N LEU A 635 51.40 -10.11 5.02
CA LEU A 635 51.43 -9.94 6.48
C LEU A 635 50.49 -10.94 7.16
N GLU A 636 49.28 -11.07 6.63
CA GLU A 636 48.24 -11.95 7.17
C GLU A 636 47.38 -12.51 6.05
N ALA A 637 47.07 -13.80 6.12
CA ALA A 637 46.09 -14.43 5.25
C ALA A 637 45.19 -15.36 6.07
N LYS A 638 43.88 -15.15 6.04
CA LYS A 638 42.93 -15.92 6.86
C LYS A 638 41.55 -16.05 6.23
N ALA A 639 40.80 -17.04 6.69
CA ALA A 639 39.39 -17.24 6.45
C ALA A 639 38.61 -17.21 7.78
N VAL A 640 37.53 -16.43 7.85
CA VAL A 640 36.70 -16.21 9.03
C VAL A 640 35.25 -16.51 8.70
N GLU A 641 34.56 -17.23 9.58
CA GLU A 641 33.16 -17.61 9.40
C GLU A 641 32.35 -17.20 10.63
N GLY A 642 31.13 -16.72 10.43
CA GLY A 642 30.30 -16.27 11.55
C GLY A 642 28.87 -15.90 11.16
N THR A 643 28.17 -15.27 12.11
CA THR A 643 26.83 -14.72 11.94
C THR A 643 26.75 -13.27 12.42
N GLY A 644 25.74 -12.54 11.95
CA GLY A 644 25.59 -11.12 12.18
C GLY A 644 26.18 -10.34 11.01
N VAL A 645 25.30 -9.81 10.16
CA VAL A 645 25.66 -8.92 9.05
C VAL A 645 25.04 -7.56 9.32
N GLN A 646 25.85 -6.51 9.37
CA GLN A 646 25.38 -5.13 9.60
C GLN A 646 24.68 -4.60 8.35
N ASP A 647 23.60 -3.83 8.55
CA ASP A 647 22.85 -3.14 7.50
C ASP A 647 23.52 -1.83 7.03
N LEU A 648 24.53 -1.37 7.78
CA LEU A 648 25.29 -0.14 7.59
C LEU A 648 24.46 1.15 7.78
N SER A 649 23.38 1.10 8.57
CA SER A 649 22.53 2.26 8.88
C SER A 649 23.29 3.40 9.59
N ASP A 650 24.34 3.06 10.35
CA ASP A 650 25.14 4.03 11.13
C ASP A 650 26.12 4.86 10.27
N ALA A 651 26.16 4.61 8.96
CA ALA A 651 27.03 5.35 8.05
C ALA A 651 26.58 6.81 7.93
N TYR A 652 27.52 7.74 8.02
CA TYR A 652 27.20 9.16 8.00
C TYR A 652 28.09 9.93 7.02
N LYS A 653 27.52 10.98 6.44
CA LYS A 653 28.26 11.94 5.61
C LYS A 653 29.18 12.76 6.51
N LEU A 654 30.44 12.90 6.11
CA LEU A 654 31.31 13.89 6.70
C LEU A 654 31.07 15.26 6.06
N LEU A 655 30.78 16.28 6.88
CA LEU A 655 30.58 17.66 6.45
C LEU A 655 31.90 18.43 6.31
#